data_AF-A0A7W4YJE1-F1
#
_entry.id   AF-A0A7W4YJE1-F1
#
_cell.length_a   1.000
_cell.length_b   1.000
_cell.length_c   1.000
_cell.angle_alpha   90.00
_cell.angle_beta   90.00
_cell.angle_gamma   90.00
#
_symmetry.space_group_name_H-M   'P 1'
#
loop_
_entity.id
_entity.type
_entity.pdbx_description
1 polymer ?
#
loop_
_entity_poly.entity_id
_entity_poly.type
_entity_poly.pdbx_seq_one_letter_code
_entity_poly.pdbx_strand_id
1 'polypeptide(L)'
;MSDEPRTPGAAAPLSLSMLDAGTLPLQELAELARREAHRPRPVYAAHKWFARRYGTAMRALLVASQVEDGADFWSAFLSSDLLAGKHVVDLFIGGGTSLYEASRLGANVTGVDIDPVATAVTEFELRARDLPDPFDVFTDVYDAAEPLRELYRTVGPDGDTRDGLHFFYVQQLTCGHCATTFDAHPSYRVALAGSEQWVVCSREACGQVRSISADAEQFTCDCGSVTVIGDAPLVRGKATCPECGHVEALITYARRTGQRPSFRMFAIESIPVTTNTRPASMTARIFHRPSPADLAALTSAEALQRPLAHLIPSRAIPNENRSDPRLLGYGYTAYSQLLNPRQLLHASWLLGAIASLPEPHRLSYALALSNHLTSNCVLTRYTERWRQVTPLFSLRAFAHSARPVELNPWLRGTGRGTFPNALRRVANAINFAKEPKELTVGNGFQTVPLPAEGTITVLQGDSRHQPDIADASADIVLTDPPYLDNIDYSELSDFFVPWLASAGVLIDPGGPSERSLAAKGRGQADADTFMDGLAACFREAARILKADGRLVFTFQHQSSSAWNALADALISTGLHVVSVFPLRGDSEMSLHRHPGSITWDAVFVLAKEPHPFPRTEDSAAEAADLLADAIQLAEPDRANLRRAYVAAAHVVAVAHDQLAPIRGS
;
A
#
# COMPACT_ATOMS: atom_id res chain seq x y z
N MET A 1 39.23 53.76 39.73
CA MET A 1 39.18 52.32 39.42
C MET A 1 38.01 51.74 40.18
N SER A 2 36.85 51.72 39.53
CA SER A 2 35.62 51.09 40.02
C SER A 2 35.20 50.11 38.92
N ASP A 3 35.40 48.83 39.18
CA ASP A 3 34.94 47.73 38.32
C ASP A 3 33.42 47.63 38.44
N GLU A 4 32.71 47.93 37.35
CA GLU A 4 31.33 47.51 37.18
C GLU A 4 31.29 46.07 36.64
N PRO A 5 30.41 45.20 37.17
CA PRO A 5 30.26 43.84 36.68
C PRO A 5 29.58 43.86 35.30
N ARG A 6 30.23 43.27 34.30
CA ARG A 6 29.63 42.97 32.99
C ARG A 6 28.42 42.05 33.19
N THR A 7 27.25 42.54 32.83
CA THR A 7 26.05 41.74 32.60
C THR A 7 26.36 40.63 31.58
N PRO A 8 25.92 39.37 31.80
CA PRO A 8 26.00 38.33 30.79
C PRO A 8 25.22 38.81 29.56
N GLY A 9 25.86 38.83 28.40
CA GLY A 9 25.18 39.14 27.15
C GLY A 9 23.99 38.20 26.97
N ALA A 10 22.80 38.78 26.77
CA ALA A 10 21.65 38.02 26.31
C ALA A 10 22.07 37.27 25.04
N ALA A 11 22.00 35.94 25.05
CA ALA A 11 22.14 35.15 23.84
C ALA A 11 21.16 35.72 22.80
N ALA A 12 21.64 36.02 21.60
CA ALA A 12 20.77 36.40 20.50
C ALA A 12 19.67 35.32 20.36
N PRO A 13 18.39 35.68 20.16
CA PRO A 13 17.35 34.69 19.97
C PRO A 13 17.74 33.81 18.77
N LEU A 14 17.85 32.50 19.00
CA LEU A 14 18.02 31.52 17.93
C LEU A 14 16.88 31.75 16.92
N SER A 15 17.19 32.06 15.66
CA SER A 15 16.14 32.09 14.64
C SER A 15 15.57 30.68 14.54
N LEU A 16 14.28 30.53 14.89
CA LEU A 16 13.60 29.25 14.85
C LEU A 16 13.25 28.93 13.40
N SER A 17 13.40 27.67 13.02
CA SER A 17 12.81 27.17 11.77
C SER A 17 11.29 27.15 11.89
N MET A 18 10.57 27.19 10.76
CA MET A 18 9.11 27.03 10.73
C MET A 18 8.67 25.70 11.34
N LEU A 19 9.49 24.65 11.24
CA LEU A 19 9.25 23.36 11.88
C LEU A 19 9.27 23.49 13.42
N ASP A 20 10.28 24.18 13.95
CA ASP A 20 10.42 24.40 15.39
C ASP A 20 9.32 25.33 15.92
N ALA A 21 8.92 26.34 15.13
CA ALA A 21 7.84 27.25 15.49
C ALA A 21 6.44 26.63 15.32
N GLY A 22 6.30 25.56 14.54
CA GLY A 22 5.01 24.95 14.20
C GLY A 22 4.13 25.83 13.29
N THR A 23 4.74 26.72 12.51
CA THR A 23 4.07 27.77 11.72
C THR A 23 3.90 27.42 10.24
N LEU A 24 3.92 26.12 9.90
CA LEU A 24 3.69 25.64 8.53
C LEU A 24 2.33 26.10 8.00
N PRO A 25 2.16 26.32 6.68
CA PRO A 25 0.88 26.67 6.06
C PRO A 25 -0.06 25.45 5.99
N LEU A 26 -0.61 25.03 7.14
CA LEU A 26 -1.31 23.75 7.32
C LEU A 26 -2.59 23.62 6.47
N GLN A 27 -3.34 24.72 6.27
CA GLN A 27 -4.59 24.69 5.50
C GLN A 27 -4.32 24.43 4.01
N GLU A 28 -3.35 25.12 3.44
CA GLU A 28 -2.91 24.98 2.07
C GLU A 28 -2.26 23.61 1.83
N LEU A 29 -1.42 23.15 2.76
CA LEU A 29 -0.84 21.81 2.72
C LEU A 29 -1.91 20.71 2.72
N ALA A 30 -2.96 20.87 3.53
CA ALA A 30 -4.08 19.94 3.55
C ALA A 30 -4.84 19.91 2.21
N GLU A 31 -4.98 21.05 1.55
CA GLU A 31 -5.58 21.11 0.21
C GLU A 31 -4.71 20.43 -0.85
N LEU A 32 -3.39 20.64 -0.80
CA LEU A 32 -2.45 19.90 -1.65
C LEU A 32 -2.50 18.39 -1.40
N ALA A 33 -2.59 17.96 -0.14
CA ALA A 33 -2.74 16.55 0.21
C ALA A 33 -4.03 15.94 -0.35
N ARG A 34 -5.16 16.66 -0.29
CA ARG A 34 -6.42 16.22 -0.93
C ARG A 34 -6.28 16.06 -2.44
N ARG A 35 -5.56 16.97 -3.10
CA ARG A 35 -5.28 16.89 -4.53
C ARG A 35 -4.34 15.74 -4.87
N GLU A 36 -3.29 15.53 -4.07
CA GLU A 36 -2.35 14.40 -4.22
C GLU A 36 -3.07 13.06 -4.05
N ALA A 37 -4.06 12.95 -3.16
CA ALA A 37 -4.87 11.74 -3.02
C ALA A 37 -5.54 11.30 -4.34
N HIS A 38 -5.99 12.27 -5.15
CA HIS A 38 -6.61 12.02 -6.45
C HIS A 38 -5.60 11.88 -7.60
N ARG A 39 -4.43 12.51 -7.45
CA ARG A 39 -3.35 12.53 -8.44
C ARG A 39 -2.02 12.23 -7.75
N PRO A 40 -1.80 10.97 -7.33
CA PRO A 40 -0.58 10.61 -6.61
C PRO A 40 0.63 10.78 -7.53
N ARG A 41 1.78 11.09 -6.93
CA ARG A 41 3.05 11.20 -7.66
C ARG A 41 3.38 9.86 -8.33
N PRO A 42 3.73 9.82 -9.63
CA PRO A 42 3.97 8.57 -10.34
C PRO A 42 5.02 7.66 -9.71
N VAL A 43 6.08 8.24 -9.12
CA VAL A 43 7.14 7.48 -8.44
C VAL A 43 6.58 6.54 -7.37
N TYR A 44 5.61 7.02 -6.60
CA TYR A 44 4.94 6.26 -5.54
C TYR A 44 3.90 5.26 -6.03
N ALA A 45 3.65 5.24 -7.34
CA ALA A 45 2.71 4.33 -7.97
C ALA A 45 3.39 3.15 -8.68
N ALA A 46 4.73 3.04 -8.67
CA ALA A 46 5.45 1.94 -9.33
C ALA A 46 5.07 0.58 -8.74
N HIS A 47 5.11 0.47 -7.40
CA HIS A 47 4.72 -0.72 -6.67
C HIS A 47 3.70 -0.38 -5.58
N LYS A 48 2.94 -1.38 -5.12
CA LYS A 48 2.03 -1.19 -3.99
C LYS A 48 2.81 -1.23 -2.67
N TRP A 49 2.57 -0.25 -1.82
CA TRP A 49 2.85 -0.31 -0.39
C TRP A 49 1.60 0.12 0.39
N PHE A 50 1.40 -0.41 1.59
CA PHE A 50 0.11 -0.34 2.28
C PHE A 50 -0.04 0.86 3.22
N ALA A 51 1.06 1.32 3.81
CA ALA A 51 1.13 2.52 4.64
C ALA A 51 2.07 3.53 3.99
N ARG A 52 1.50 4.47 3.24
CA ARG A 52 2.25 5.52 2.56
C ARG A 52 1.64 6.87 2.91
N ARG A 53 2.48 7.80 3.39
CA ARG A 53 2.10 9.19 3.60
C ARG A 53 2.23 9.98 2.30
N TYR A 54 1.62 11.16 2.27
CA TYR A 54 1.71 12.05 1.11
C TYR A 54 3.13 12.59 0.94
N GLY A 55 3.61 12.63 -0.31
CA GLY A 55 4.88 13.27 -0.62
C GLY A 55 4.87 14.73 -0.24
N THR A 56 3.75 15.43 -0.45
CA THR A 56 3.63 16.84 -0.04
C THR A 56 3.78 17.03 1.47
N ALA A 57 3.26 16.10 2.28
CA ALA A 57 3.37 16.17 3.74
C ALA A 57 4.83 15.98 4.20
N MET A 58 5.50 14.93 3.73
CA MET A 58 6.90 14.67 4.09
C MET A 58 7.84 15.76 3.60
N ARG A 59 7.64 16.23 2.36
CA ARG A 59 8.38 17.36 1.80
C ARG A 59 8.18 18.63 2.61
N ALA A 60 6.97 18.90 3.10
CA ALA A 60 6.69 20.09 3.91
C ALA A 60 7.45 20.09 5.23
N LEU A 61 7.55 18.94 5.91
CA LEU A 61 8.33 18.80 7.14
C LEU A 61 9.82 19.05 6.91
N LEU A 62 10.36 18.54 5.80
CA LEU A 62 11.76 18.72 5.41
C LEU A 62 12.06 20.16 5.00
N VAL A 63 11.15 20.83 4.28
CA VAL A 63 11.28 22.25 3.91
C VAL A 63 11.19 23.13 5.15
N ALA A 64 10.19 22.90 6.01
CA ALA A 64 9.98 23.71 7.21
C ALA A 64 11.16 23.64 8.19
N SER A 65 11.96 22.56 8.15
CA SER A 65 13.16 22.44 8.98
C SER A 65 14.32 23.33 8.52
N GLN A 66 14.28 23.82 7.28
CA GLN A 66 15.32 24.67 6.68
C GLN A 66 14.88 26.12 6.47
N VAL A 67 13.59 26.43 6.65
CA VAL A 67 13.03 27.77 6.42
C VAL A 67 12.84 28.49 7.74
N GLU A 68 13.35 29.71 7.87
CA GLU A 68 13.15 30.55 9.05
C GLU A 68 11.66 30.92 9.21
N ASP A 69 11.21 31.06 10.47
CA ASP A 69 9.84 31.49 10.75
C ASP A 69 9.51 32.85 10.10
N GLY A 70 8.33 32.93 9.46
CA GLY A 70 7.88 34.10 8.70
C GLY A 70 8.47 34.28 7.30
N ALA A 71 9.40 33.43 6.86
CA ALA A 71 9.93 33.45 5.49
C ALA A 71 8.97 32.84 4.46
N ASP A 72 9.32 32.89 3.17
CA ASP A 72 8.48 32.33 2.10
C ASP A 72 8.64 30.80 1.98
N PHE A 73 7.71 30.08 2.61
CA PHE A 73 7.64 28.62 2.56
C PHE A 73 7.47 28.06 1.14
N TRP A 74 6.67 28.69 0.28
CA TRP A 74 6.29 28.09 -1.01
C TRP A 74 7.39 28.18 -2.05
N SER A 75 8.18 29.26 -2.03
CA SER A 75 9.41 29.33 -2.83
C SER A 75 10.39 28.24 -2.42
N ALA A 76 10.58 28.03 -1.11
CA ALA A 76 11.42 26.96 -0.59
C ALA A 76 10.88 25.56 -0.93
N PHE A 77 9.56 25.36 -0.90
CA PHE A 77 8.91 24.09 -1.26
C PHE A 77 9.22 23.65 -2.69
N LEU A 78 9.52 24.58 -3.60
CA LEU A 78 9.82 24.31 -5.02
C LEU A 78 11.32 24.17 -5.33
N SER A 79 12.20 24.31 -4.33
CA SER A 79 13.65 24.16 -4.46
C SER A 79 14.11 22.69 -4.54
N SER A 80 15.41 22.46 -4.75
CA SER A 80 15.98 21.11 -4.83
C SER A 80 17.28 20.92 -4.04
N ASP A 81 17.72 21.92 -3.29
CA ASP A 81 19.04 21.98 -2.65
C ASP A 81 19.01 22.42 -1.17
N LEU A 82 17.82 22.60 -0.59
CA LEU A 82 17.67 23.00 0.82
C LEU A 82 18.37 22.08 1.82
N LEU A 83 18.51 20.80 1.50
CA LEU A 83 19.16 19.80 2.33
C LEU A 83 20.52 19.37 1.78
N ALA A 84 21.10 20.13 0.86
CA ALA A 84 22.43 19.83 0.32
C ALA A 84 23.46 19.70 1.46
N GLY A 85 24.14 18.55 1.51
CA GLY A 85 25.13 18.24 2.54
C GLY A 85 24.56 17.83 3.91
N LYS A 86 23.23 17.82 4.07
CA LYS A 86 22.56 17.29 5.26
C LYS A 86 22.35 15.78 5.16
N HIS A 87 22.23 15.12 6.30
CA HIS A 87 21.94 13.69 6.39
C HIS A 87 20.57 13.48 7.03
N VAL A 88 19.67 12.82 6.30
CA VAL A 88 18.31 12.48 6.74
C VAL A 88 18.19 10.97 6.92
N VAL A 89 17.68 10.55 8.06
CA VAL A 89 17.48 9.13 8.41
C VAL A 89 16.00 8.84 8.59
N ASP A 90 15.53 7.70 8.08
CA ASP A 90 14.20 7.15 8.37
C ASP A 90 14.36 5.71 8.87
N LEU A 91 13.91 5.46 10.10
CA LEU A 91 13.99 4.16 10.75
C LEU A 91 12.79 3.25 10.44
N PHE A 92 11.79 3.73 9.70
CA PHE A 92 10.60 3.00 9.30
C PHE A 92 10.21 3.42 7.87
N ILE A 93 11.10 3.14 6.90
CA ILE A 93 10.97 3.69 5.53
C ILE A 93 9.64 3.35 4.87
N GLY A 94 9.10 2.14 5.11
CA GLY A 94 7.89 1.64 4.50
C GLY A 94 7.83 1.86 2.99
N GLY A 95 7.07 2.87 2.58
CA GLY A 95 6.88 3.23 1.18
C GLY A 95 7.91 4.23 0.61
N GLY A 96 8.98 4.55 1.33
CA GLY A 96 10.10 5.36 0.86
C GLY A 96 9.87 6.87 0.79
N THR A 97 8.68 7.36 1.19
CA THR A 97 8.25 8.75 0.95
C THR A 97 9.17 9.78 1.63
N SER A 98 9.53 9.58 2.90
CA SER A 98 10.40 10.50 3.63
C SER A 98 11.76 10.65 2.95
N LEU A 99 12.38 9.52 2.58
CA LEU A 99 13.71 9.49 1.97
C LEU A 99 13.69 10.01 0.54
N TYR A 100 12.67 9.69 -0.25
CA TYR A 100 12.57 10.18 -1.62
C TYR A 100 12.37 11.69 -1.66
N GLU A 101 11.56 12.27 -0.78
CA GLU A 101 11.43 13.73 -0.71
C GLU A 101 12.69 14.41 -0.16
N ALA A 102 13.38 13.79 0.80
CA ALA A 102 14.66 14.28 1.32
C ALA A 102 15.76 14.29 0.24
N SER A 103 15.89 13.20 -0.52
CA SER A 103 16.87 13.13 -1.61
C SER A 103 16.55 14.15 -2.71
N ARG A 104 15.27 14.40 -2.98
CA ARG A 104 14.82 15.47 -3.89
C ARG A 104 15.11 16.89 -3.43
N LEU A 105 15.48 17.07 -2.18
CA LEU A 105 15.96 18.33 -1.61
C LEU A 105 17.49 18.37 -1.44
N GLY A 106 18.20 17.34 -1.92
CA GLY A 106 19.67 17.28 -1.91
C GLY A 106 20.28 16.58 -0.68
N ALA A 107 19.47 15.94 0.16
CA ALA A 107 19.98 15.22 1.32
C ALA A 107 20.76 13.94 0.95
N ASN A 108 21.76 13.62 1.76
CA ASN A 108 22.20 12.25 1.95
C ASN A 108 21.11 11.50 2.74
N VAL A 109 20.76 10.29 2.32
CA VAL A 109 19.63 9.55 2.91
C VAL A 109 20.05 8.16 3.36
N THR A 110 19.66 7.81 4.60
CA THR A 110 19.79 6.46 5.14
C THR A 110 18.44 5.94 5.62
N GLY A 111 18.06 4.77 5.13
CA GLY A 111 16.80 4.13 5.43
C GLY A 111 16.94 2.77 6.06
N VAL A 112 16.06 2.44 6.99
CA VAL A 112 15.95 1.11 7.58
C VAL A 112 14.52 0.61 7.50
N ASP A 113 14.33 -0.63 7.05
CA ASP A 113 13.12 -1.39 7.30
C ASP A 113 13.42 -2.83 7.65
N ILE A 114 12.51 -3.47 8.37
CA ILE A 114 12.58 -4.91 8.58
C ILE A 114 12.02 -5.68 7.39
N ASP A 115 11.14 -5.04 6.61
CA ASP A 115 10.44 -5.63 5.48
C ASP A 115 11.26 -5.54 4.18
N PRO A 116 11.60 -6.68 3.55
CA PRO A 116 12.42 -6.68 2.34
C PRO A 116 11.70 -6.10 1.11
N VAL A 117 10.37 -6.02 1.11
CA VAL A 117 9.62 -5.38 0.02
C VAL A 117 9.66 -3.87 0.18
N ALA A 118 9.57 -3.35 1.42
CA ALA A 118 9.74 -1.93 1.70
C ALA A 118 11.11 -1.42 1.23
N THR A 119 12.18 -2.16 1.55
CA THR A 119 13.54 -1.80 1.14
C THR A 119 13.70 -1.84 -0.38
N ALA A 120 13.26 -2.91 -1.04
CA ALA A 120 13.36 -3.03 -2.50
C ALA A 120 12.56 -1.94 -3.25
N VAL A 121 11.36 -1.59 -2.77
CA VAL A 121 10.55 -0.51 -3.36
C VAL A 121 11.21 0.84 -3.13
N THR A 122 11.69 1.12 -1.92
CA THR A 122 12.36 2.39 -1.59
C THR A 122 13.65 2.56 -2.39
N GLU A 123 14.44 1.51 -2.56
CA GLU A 123 15.66 1.56 -3.36
C GLU A 123 15.37 1.84 -4.84
N PHE A 124 14.32 1.23 -5.40
CA PHE A 124 13.86 1.61 -6.74
C PHE A 124 13.48 3.09 -6.80
N GLU A 125 12.68 3.58 -5.85
CA GLU A 125 12.21 4.97 -5.86
C GLU A 125 13.37 5.96 -5.83
N LEU A 126 14.37 5.72 -4.97
CA LEU A 126 15.57 6.56 -4.83
C LEU A 126 16.49 6.51 -6.07
N ARG A 127 16.55 5.37 -6.77
CA ARG A 127 17.41 5.18 -7.97
C ARG A 127 16.66 5.32 -9.30
N ALA A 128 15.36 5.60 -9.28
CA ALA A 128 14.51 5.58 -10.47
C ALA A 128 15.00 6.51 -11.60
N ARG A 129 15.71 7.58 -11.25
CA ARG A 129 16.29 8.53 -12.22
C ARG A 129 17.32 7.87 -13.15
N ASP A 130 18.04 6.87 -12.65
CA ASP A 130 19.18 6.25 -13.34
C ASP A 130 18.76 5.06 -14.21
N LEU A 131 17.51 4.62 -14.07
CA LEU A 131 16.99 3.46 -14.78
C LEU A 131 16.58 3.82 -16.23
N PRO A 132 16.78 2.90 -17.19
CA PRO A 132 16.31 3.07 -18.56
C PRO A 132 14.78 2.95 -18.65
N ASP A 133 14.19 3.37 -19.77
CA ASP A 133 12.76 3.15 -19.97
C ASP A 133 12.51 1.64 -20.13
N PRO A 134 11.68 0.99 -19.30
CA PRO A 134 11.40 -0.44 -19.45
C PRO A 134 10.76 -0.80 -20.81
N PHE A 135 10.23 0.17 -21.55
CA PHE A 135 9.71 -0.05 -22.91
C PHE A 135 10.79 -0.19 -23.98
N ASP A 136 12.05 0.15 -23.70
CA ASP A 136 13.18 -0.01 -24.65
C ASP A 136 13.33 -1.47 -25.13
N VAL A 137 12.99 -2.43 -24.27
CA VAL A 137 13.06 -3.89 -24.54
C VAL A 137 11.70 -4.58 -24.60
N PHE A 138 10.60 -3.83 -24.43
CA PHE A 138 9.27 -4.43 -24.25
C PHE A 138 8.72 -5.10 -25.51
N THR A 139 9.04 -4.58 -26.70
CA THR A 139 8.58 -5.17 -27.97
C THR A 139 9.04 -6.63 -28.09
N ASP A 140 10.31 -6.90 -27.82
CA ASP A 140 10.88 -8.25 -27.89
C ASP A 140 10.22 -9.21 -26.89
N VAL A 141 9.99 -8.75 -25.66
CA VAL A 141 9.28 -9.52 -24.64
C VAL A 141 7.83 -9.80 -25.06
N TYR A 142 7.15 -8.78 -25.60
CA TYR A 142 5.76 -8.89 -26.01
C TYR A 142 5.55 -9.85 -27.19
N ASP A 143 6.47 -9.80 -28.15
CA ASP A 143 6.45 -10.67 -29.34
C ASP A 143 6.81 -12.10 -28.95
N ALA A 144 7.82 -12.31 -28.10
CA ALA A 144 8.17 -13.64 -27.58
C ALA A 144 7.05 -14.29 -26.74
N ALA A 145 6.13 -13.49 -26.19
CA ALA A 145 4.96 -13.96 -25.45
C ALA A 145 3.76 -14.36 -26.35
N GLU A 146 3.87 -14.31 -27.68
CA GLU A 146 2.78 -14.65 -28.61
C GLU A 146 2.11 -16.01 -28.29
N PRO A 147 2.83 -17.13 -28.05
CA PRO A 147 2.19 -18.41 -27.74
C PRO A 147 1.29 -18.37 -26.49
N LEU A 148 1.63 -17.51 -25.52
CA LEU A 148 0.83 -17.32 -24.32
C LEU A 148 -0.40 -16.46 -24.61
N ARG A 149 -0.25 -15.42 -25.45
CA ARG A 149 -1.34 -14.53 -25.86
C ARG A 149 -2.43 -15.29 -26.63
N GLU A 150 -2.08 -16.28 -27.44
CA GLU A 150 -3.05 -17.13 -28.14
C GLU A 150 -3.99 -17.90 -27.20
N LEU A 151 -3.54 -18.25 -25.99
CA LEU A 151 -4.37 -18.92 -24.97
C LEU A 151 -5.48 -18.03 -24.39
N TYR A 152 -5.47 -16.74 -24.75
CA TYR A 152 -6.47 -15.76 -24.37
C TYR A 152 -7.39 -15.36 -25.53
N ARG A 153 -7.20 -15.92 -26.73
CA ARG A 153 -8.16 -15.76 -27.82
C ARG A 153 -9.40 -16.62 -27.56
N THR A 154 -10.54 -16.08 -27.94
CA THR A 154 -11.86 -16.73 -27.82
C THR A 154 -12.65 -16.53 -29.10
N VAL A 155 -13.72 -17.33 -29.26
CA VAL A 155 -14.70 -17.18 -30.32
C VAL A 155 -15.97 -16.53 -29.74
N GLY A 156 -16.42 -15.44 -30.34
CA GLY A 156 -17.66 -14.77 -29.97
C GLY A 156 -18.90 -15.56 -30.37
N PRO A 157 -20.10 -15.14 -29.92
CA PRO A 157 -21.37 -15.78 -30.29
C PRO A 157 -21.61 -15.85 -31.81
N ASP A 158 -21.09 -14.89 -32.56
CA ASP A 158 -21.24 -14.78 -34.02
C ASP A 158 -20.16 -15.57 -34.78
N GLY A 159 -19.27 -16.28 -34.08
CA GLY A 159 -18.16 -17.03 -34.67
C GLY A 159 -16.91 -16.20 -34.96
N ASP A 160 -16.88 -14.91 -34.58
CA ASP A 160 -15.74 -14.04 -34.76
C ASP A 160 -14.62 -14.35 -33.76
N THR A 161 -13.36 -14.22 -34.19
CA THR A 161 -12.21 -14.31 -33.28
C THR A 161 -12.06 -13.02 -32.49
N ARG A 162 -11.86 -13.15 -31.17
CA ARG A 162 -11.85 -12.05 -30.22
C ARG A 162 -10.75 -12.26 -29.18
N ASP A 163 -10.30 -11.17 -28.55
CA ASP A 163 -9.47 -11.26 -27.37
C ASP A 163 -10.35 -11.36 -26.12
N GLY A 164 -10.17 -12.40 -25.31
CA GLY A 164 -10.77 -12.45 -23.98
C GLY A 164 -10.14 -11.36 -23.11
N LEU A 165 -10.98 -10.50 -22.52
CA LEU A 165 -10.56 -9.45 -21.61
C LEU A 165 -10.64 -9.94 -20.17
N HIS A 166 -11.80 -10.47 -19.77
CA HIS A 166 -12.04 -11.01 -18.44
C HIS A 166 -12.65 -12.41 -18.53
N PHE A 167 -12.14 -13.35 -17.75
CA PHE A 167 -12.67 -14.71 -17.64
C PHE A 167 -13.21 -14.91 -16.23
N PHE A 168 -14.50 -15.21 -16.15
CA PHE A 168 -15.22 -15.27 -14.89
C PHE A 168 -15.31 -16.70 -14.41
N TYR A 169 -14.92 -16.90 -13.15
CA TYR A 169 -14.95 -18.19 -12.49
C TYR A 169 -15.91 -18.17 -11.31
N VAL A 170 -16.41 -19.34 -10.94
CA VAL A 170 -17.22 -19.56 -9.74
C VAL A 170 -16.66 -20.73 -8.95
N GLN A 171 -16.65 -20.63 -7.62
CA GLN A 171 -16.21 -21.70 -6.76
C GLN A 171 -17.21 -22.87 -6.81
N GLN A 172 -16.72 -24.08 -7.05
CA GLN A 172 -17.51 -25.30 -6.98
C GLN A 172 -17.40 -25.93 -5.59
N LEU A 173 -18.53 -26.45 -5.10
CA LEU A 173 -18.62 -27.13 -3.80
C LEU A 173 -19.28 -28.48 -3.97
N THR A 174 -18.78 -29.48 -3.25
CA THR A 174 -19.49 -30.76 -3.06
C THR A 174 -20.16 -30.76 -1.70
N CYS A 175 -21.49 -30.84 -1.68
CA CYS A 175 -22.30 -30.78 -0.47
C CYS A 175 -21.89 -31.86 0.55
N GLY A 176 -21.63 -31.47 1.80
CA GLY A 176 -21.28 -32.40 2.87
C GLY A 176 -22.41 -33.33 3.32
N HIS A 177 -23.65 -33.11 2.88
CA HIS A 177 -24.82 -33.91 3.27
C HIS A 177 -25.28 -34.87 2.17
N CYS A 178 -25.56 -34.37 0.96
CA CYS A 178 -26.11 -35.16 -0.15
C CYS A 178 -25.10 -35.43 -1.27
N ALA A 179 -23.85 -34.98 -1.13
CA ALA A 179 -22.78 -35.11 -2.13
C ALA A 179 -23.02 -34.43 -3.49
N THR A 180 -24.10 -33.67 -3.67
CA THR A 180 -24.33 -32.87 -4.88
C THR A 180 -23.25 -31.81 -5.05
N THR A 181 -22.65 -31.75 -6.24
CA THR A 181 -21.75 -30.65 -6.64
C THR A 181 -22.55 -29.50 -7.24
N PHE A 182 -22.25 -28.27 -6.85
CA PHE A 182 -22.92 -27.07 -7.35
C PHE A 182 -21.99 -25.85 -7.33
N ASP A 183 -22.35 -24.82 -8.10
CA ASP A 183 -21.63 -23.55 -8.14
C ASP A 183 -22.12 -22.59 -7.05
N ALA A 184 -21.21 -22.05 -6.25
CA ALA A 184 -21.49 -21.10 -5.19
C ALA A 184 -21.66 -19.65 -5.72
N HIS A 185 -22.60 -19.44 -6.65
CA HIS A 185 -22.92 -18.11 -7.15
C HIS A 185 -23.46 -17.20 -6.02
N PRO A 186 -22.89 -15.98 -5.80
CA PRO A 186 -23.47 -14.96 -4.93
C PRO A 186 -24.58 -14.14 -5.60
N SER A 187 -24.67 -14.23 -6.94
CA SER A 187 -25.71 -13.70 -7.80
C SER A 187 -25.51 -14.31 -9.19
N TYR A 188 -26.58 -14.42 -9.98
CA TYR A 188 -26.50 -14.76 -11.40
C TYR A 188 -26.22 -13.57 -12.31
N ARG A 189 -26.12 -12.35 -11.76
CA ARG A 189 -25.64 -11.18 -12.51
C ARG A 189 -24.13 -11.27 -12.73
N VAL A 190 -23.67 -10.87 -13.91
CA VAL A 190 -22.26 -10.83 -14.32
C VAL A 190 -21.76 -9.38 -14.41
N ALA A 191 -22.55 -8.50 -14.99
CA ALA A 191 -22.23 -7.09 -15.16
C ALA A 191 -23.50 -6.24 -15.22
N LEU A 192 -23.35 -4.92 -15.04
CA LEU A 192 -24.43 -3.95 -15.08
C LEU A 192 -23.94 -2.66 -15.74
N ALA A 193 -24.63 -2.16 -16.75
CA ALA A 193 -24.27 -0.90 -17.42
C ALA A 193 -25.52 -0.17 -17.92
N GLY A 194 -25.77 1.04 -17.42
CA GLY A 194 -26.94 1.83 -17.82
C GLY A 194 -28.24 1.07 -17.58
N SER A 195 -29.02 0.88 -18.63
CA SER A 195 -30.30 0.16 -18.63
C SER A 195 -30.17 -1.34 -18.93
N GLU A 196 -28.96 -1.88 -19.00
CA GLU A 196 -28.72 -3.30 -19.29
C GLU A 196 -27.96 -4.00 -18.15
N GLN A 197 -28.27 -5.28 -17.94
CA GLN A 197 -27.48 -6.19 -17.12
C GLN A 197 -27.19 -7.49 -17.87
N TRP A 198 -26.03 -8.08 -17.61
CA TRP A 198 -25.66 -9.38 -18.14
C TRP A 198 -25.86 -10.42 -17.06
N VAL A 199 -26.56 -11.51 -17.40
CA VAL A 199 -26.92 -12.58 -16.47
C VAL A 199 -26.51 -13.94 -17.03
N VAL A 200 -26.20 -14.88 -16.15
CA VAL A 200 -25.92 -16.28 -16.49
C VAL A 200 -27.09 -17.17 -16.09
N CYS A 201 -27.38 -18.16 -16.92
CA CYS A 201 -28.38 -19.20 -16.64
C CYS A 201 -28.03 -20.01 -15.39
N SER A 202 -28.99 -20.20 -14.48
CA SER A 202 -28.83 -21.01 -13.26
C SER A 202 -28.62 -22.50 -13.52
N ARG A 203 -29.02 -23.00 -14.70
CA ARG A 203 -28.73 -24.37 -15.12
C ARG A 203 -27.28 -24.46 -15.59
N GLU A 204 -26.42 -25.07 -14.78
CA GLU A 204 -24.99 -25.24 -15.04
C GLU A 204 -24.69 -25.79 -16.45
N ALA A 205 -25.40 -26.83 -16.87
CA ALA A 205 -25.23 -27.45 -18.19
C ALA A 205 -25.56 -26.52 -19.38
N CYS A 206 -26.36 -25.48 -19.15
CA CYS A 206 -26.67 -24.46 -20.17
C CYS A 206 -25.63 -23.34 -20.14
N GLY A 207 -25.45 -22.72 -18.96
CA GLY A 207 -24.48 -21.65 -18.73
C GLY A 207 -24.61 -20.44 -19.66
N GLN A 208 -25.74 -20.27 -20.35
CA GLN A 208 -25.90 -19.21 -21.33
C GLN A 208 -25.83 -17.84 -20.63
N VAL A 209 -25.11 -16.91 -21.25
CA VAL A 209 -25.03 -15.51 -20.82
C VAL A 209 -25.91 -14.66 -21.74
N ARG A 210 -26.71 -13.75 -21.18
CA ARG A 210 -27.56 -12.82 -21.94
C ARG A 210 -27.54 -11.41 -21.37
N SER A 211 -27.75 -10.43 -22.24
CA SER A 211 -28.16 -9.08 -21.84
C SER A 211 -29.67 -9.05 -21.64
N ILE A 212 -30.13 -8.42 -20.57
CA ILE A 212 -31.54 -8.13 -20.28
C ILE A 212 -31.66 -6.72 -19.69
N SER A 213 -32.89 -6.23 -19.52
CA SER A 213 -33.14 -4.94 -18.87
C SER A 213 -32.59 -4.91 -17.43
N ALA A 214 -32.00 -3.79 -17.02
CA ALA A 214 -31.36 -3.63 -15.71
C ALA A 214 -32.33 -3.75 -14.50
N ASP A 215 -33.63 -3.55 -14.72
CA ASP A 215 -34.70 -3.68 -13.72
C ASP A 215 -35.30 -5.10 -13.64
N ALA A 216 -34.96 -5.99 -14.58
CA ALA A 216 -35.43 -7.36 -14.54
C ALA A 216 -34.86 -8.11 -13.31
N GLU A 217 -35.72 -8.81 -12.57
CA GLU A 217 -35.33 -9.64 -11.41
C GLU A 217 -35.15 -11.12 -11.77
N GLN A 218 -35.70 -11.54 -12.92
CA GLN A 218 -35.62 -12.89 -13.43
C GLN A 218 -35.52 -12.92 -14.95
N PHE A 219 -35.02 -14.02 -15.51
CA PHE A 219 -35.07 -14.27 -16.95
C PHE A 219 -35.36 -15.74 -17.27
N THR A 220 -36.04 -15.96 -18.40
CA THR A 220 -36.28 -17.30 -18.96
C THR A 220 -35.24 -17.56 -20.04
N CYS A 221 -34.45 -18.62 -19.87
CA CYS A 221 -33.44 -19.04 -20.83
C CYS A 221 -34.05 -19.91 -21.94
N ASP A 222 -33.43 -19.96 -23.13
CA ASP A 222 -33.86 -20.85 -24.23
C ASP A 222 -33.84 -22.33 -23.84
N CYS A 223 -33.06 -22.72 -22.83
CA CYS A 223 -33.08 -24.09 -22.30
C CYS A 223 -34.30 -24.40 -21.41
N GLY A 224 -35.22 -23.45 -21.25
CA GLY A 224 -36.46 -23.55 -20.47
C GLY A 224 -36.33 -23.21 -18.98
N SER A 225 -35.11 -23.03 -18.46
CA SER A 225 -34.92 -22.67 -17.05
C SER A 225 -35.28 -21.20 -16.78
N VAL A 226 -35.94 -20.95 -15.66
CA VAL A 226 -36.14 -19.61 -15.12
C VAL A 226 -35.06 -19.34 -14.09
N THR A 227 -34.31 -18.25 -14.27
CA THR A 227 -33.27 -17.81 -13.31
C THR A 227 -33.75 -16.55 -12.60
N VAL A 228 -33.91 -16.64 -11.28
CA VAL A 228 -34.11 -15.46 -10.42
C VAL A 228 -32.73 -14.92 -10.03
N ILE A 229 -32.41 -13.70 -10.45
CA ILE A 229 -31.03 -13.18 -10.49
C ILE A 229 -30.42 -13.03 -9.09
N GLY A 230 -31.25 -12.69 -8.10
CA GLY A 230 -30.87 -12.55 -6.70
C GLY A 230 -30.93 -13.85 -5.88
N ASP A 231 -31.58 -14.90 -6.38
CA ASP A 231 -31.78 -16.16 -5.67
C ASP A 231 -30.62 -17.14 -5.94
N ALA A 232 -29.43 -16.72 -5.52
CA ALA A 232 -28.20 -17.48 -5.73
C ALA A 232 -27.75 -18.19 -4.45
N PRO A 233 -27.10 -19.36 -4.54
CA PRO A 233 -26.85 -20.23 -3.39
C PRO A 233 -25.88 -19.65 -2.35
N LEU A 234 -25.08 -18.63 -2.66
CA LEU A 234 -24.09 -18.06 -1.74
C LEU A 234 -24.57 -16.73 -1.13
N VAL A 235 -24.74 -16.71 0.19
CA VAL A 235 -25.08 -15.50 0.95
C VAL A 235 -24.09 -15.32 2.10
N ARG A 236 -23.41 -14.17 2.14
CA ARG A 236 -22.47 -13.79 3.23
C ARG A 236 -21.44 -14.89 3.57
N GLY A 237 -20.86 -15.53 2.56
CA GLY A 237 -19.84 -16.57 2.73
C GLY A 237 -20.36 -17.95 3.12
N LYS A 238 -21.69 -18.15 3.14
CA LYS A 238 -22.35 -19.44 3.37
C LYS A 238 -23.10 -19.89 2.12
N ALA A 239 -22.82 -21.09 1.66
CA ALA A 239 -23.46 -21.69 0.50
C ALA A 239 -24.58 -22.64 0.94
N THR A 240 -25.75 -22.49 0.32
CA THR A 240 -26.91 -23.37 0.49
C THR A 240 -26.96 -24.36 -0.67
N CYS A 241 -26.96 -25.66 -0.37
CA CYS A 241 -27.08 -26.70 -1.37
C CYS A 241 -28.47 -26.63 -2.05
N PRO A 242 -28.54 -26.54 -3.38
CA PRO A 242 -29.82 -26.43 -4.09
C PRO A 242 -30.67 -27.70 -4.02
N GLU A 243 -30.06 -28.86 -3.74
CA GLU A 243 -30.76 -30.15 -3.71
C GLU A 243 -31.39 -30.46 -2.34
N CYS A 244 -30.63 -30.29 -1.26
CA CYS A 244 -31.05 -30.70 0.09
C CYS A 244 -31.18 -29.54 1.09
N GLY A 245 -30.86 -28.30 0.70
CA GLY A 245 -30.91 -27.12 1.57
C GLY A 245 -29.83 -27.04 2.64
N HIS A 246 -28.87 -27.99 2.69
CA HIS A 246 -27.76 -27.94 3.65
C HIS A 246 -26.92 -26.67 3.46
N VAL A 247 -26.61 -25.98 4.56
CA VAL A 247 -25.84 -24.73 4.56
C VAL A 247 -24.45 -24.97 5.12
N GLU A 248 -23.42 -24.58 4.37
CA GLU A 248 -22.03 -24.65 4.83
C GLU A 248 -21.27 -23.34 4.57
N ALA A 249 -20.31 -23.01 5.43
CA ALA A 249 -19.44 -21.86 5.21
C ALA A 249 -18.32 -22.21 4.22
N LEU A 250 -18.01 -21.32 3.28
CA LEU A 250 -16.95 -21.58 2.29
C LEU A 250 -15.58 -21.84 2.95
N ILE A 251 -15.27 -21.13 4.03
CA ILE A 251 -14.00 -21.25 4.76
C ILE A 251 -13.86 -22.58 5.50
N THR A 252 -14.95 -23.32 5.74
CA THR A 252 -14.88 -24.64 6.37
C THR A 252 -14.69 -25.77 5.35
N TYR A 253 -14.85 -25.48 4.05
CA TYR A 253 -14.78 -26.49 2.98
C TYR A 253 -13.45 -27.24 3.01
N ALA A 254 -12.32 -26.51 3.02
CA ALA A 254 -10.99 -27.11 3.00
C ALA A 254 -10.71 -27.96 4.24
N ARG A 255 -11.20 -27.55 5.42
CA ARG A 255 -11.08 -28.35 6.66
C ARG A 255 -11.86 -29.66 6.58
N ARG A 256 -13.00 -29.68 5.89
CA ARG A 256 -13.84 -30.87 5.72
C ARG A 256 -13.30 -31.83 4.66
N THR A 257 -12.84 -31.29 3.54
CA THR A 257 -12.48 -32.11 2.36
C THR A 257 -10.99 -32.35 2.20
N GLY A 258 -10.14 -31.59 2.90
CA GLY A 258 -8.70 -31.54 2.66
C GLY A 258 -8.33 -30.90 1.31
N GLN A 259 -9.30 -30.32 0.59
CA GLN A 259 -9.12 -29.74 -0.73
C GLN A 259 -9.28 -28.22 -0.71
N ARG A 260 -8.36 -27.53 -1.40
CA ARG A 260 -8.50 -26.10 -1.71
C ARG A 260 -9.72 -25.84 -2.63
N PRO A 261 -10.23 -24.60 -2.68
CA PRO A 261 -11.26 -24.20 -3.63
C PRO A 261 -10.91 -24.60 -5.07
N SER A 262 -11.88 -25.23 -5.74
CA SER A 262 -11.88 -25.42 -7.19
C SER A 262 -12.79 -24.39 -7.84
N PHE A 263 -12.46 -24.01 -9.07
CA PHE A 263 -13.14 -22.92 -9.77
C PHE A 263 -13.48 -23.34 -11.20
N ARG A 264 -14.73 -23.10 -11.61
CA ARG A 264 -15.22 -23.35 -12.96
C ARG A 264 -15.41 -22.04 -13.72
N MET A 265 -14.89 -21.96 -14.94
CA MET A 265 -15.14 -20.82 -15.82
C MET A 265 -16.60 -20.87 -16.31
N PHE A 266 -17.36 -19.77 -16.14
CA PHE A 266 -18.78 -19.73 -16.52
C PHE A 266 -19.12 -18.59 -17.48
N ALA A 267 -18.26 -17.56 -17.63
CA ALA A 267 -18.46 -16.48 -18.59
C ALA A 267 -17.13 -15.87 -19.04
N ILE A 268 -17.14 -15.20 -20.18
CA ILE A 268 -16.03 -14.42 -20.74
C ILE A 268 -16.57 -13.07 -21.17
N GLU A 269 -15.88 -11.98 -20.83
CA GLU A 269 -16.02 -10.68 -21.48
C GLU A 269 -14.91 -10.56 -22.53
N SER A 270 -15.25 -10.31 -23.79
CA SER A 270 -14.30 -10.27 -24.90
C SER A 270 -14.41 -9.00 -25.74
N ILE A 271 -13.29 -8.57 -26.31
CA ILE A 271 -13.14 -7.39 -27.16
C ILE A 271 -12.72 -7.80 -28.58
N PRO A 272 -12.97 -6.98 -29.60
CA PRO A 272 -12.44 -7.23 -30.93
C PRO A 272 -10.91 -7.32 -30.88
N VAL A 273 -10.31 -8.21 -31.65
CA VAL A 273 -8.85 -8.32 -31.76
C VAL A 273 -8.32 -6.97 -32.24
N THR A 274 -7.40 -6.38 -31.47
CA THR A 274 -6.77 -5.10 -31.81
C THR A 274 -5.28 -5.14 -31.53
N THR A 275 -4.51 -4.58 -32.46
CA THR A 275 -3.07 -4.37 -32.30
C THR A 275 -2.74 -2.97 -31.77
N ASN A 276 -3.74 -2.08 -31.66
CA ASN A 276 -3.53 -0.72 -31.19
C ASN A 276 -3.57 -0.61 -29.66
N THR A 277 -2.99 0.46 -29.14
CA THR A 277 -2.95 0.77 -27.70
C THR A 277 -4.17 1.56 -27.22
N ARG A 278 -5.17 1.80 -28.09
CA ARG A 278 -6.36 2.56 -27.71
C ARG A 278 -7.29 1.66 -26.89
N PRO A 279 -7.88 2.17 -25.79
CA PRO A 279 -8.85 1.39 -25.04
C PRO A 279 -10.03 0.96 -25.91
N ALA A 280 -10.40 -0.31 -25.83
CA ALA A 280 -11.58 -0.83 -26.51
C ALA A 280 -12.85 -0.19 -25.92
N SER A 281 -13.74 0.25 -26.81
CA SER A 281 -15.04 0.82 -26.43
C SER A 281 -15.86 -0.13 -25.57
N MET A 282 -16.58 0.40 -24.59
CA MET A 282 -17.52 -0.36 -23.76
C MET A 282 -18.61 -1.05 -24.57
N THR A 283 -19.01 -0.46 -25.70
CA THR A 283 -20.02 -1.01 -26.63
C THR A 283 -19.46 -2.15 -27.47
N ALA A 284 -18.14 -2.23 -27.63
CA ALA A 284 -17.49 -3.28 -28.41
C ALA A 284 -17.23 -4.54 -27.57
N ARG A 285 -17.36 -4.48 -26.23
CA ARG A 285 -17.16 -5.65 -25.37
C ARG A 285 -18.46 -6.38 -25.11
N ILE A 286 -18.41 -7.69 -25.32
CA ILE A 286 -19.56 -8.58 -25.20
C ILE A 286 -19.30 -9.62 -24.11
N PHE A 287 -20.37 -10.14 -23.52
CA PHE A 287 -20.30 -11.26 -22.58
C PHE A 287 -20.90 -12.51 -23.22
N HIS A 288 -20.20 -13.63 -23.09
CA HIS A 288 -20.68 -14.91 -23.61
C HIS A 288 -20.21 -16.06 -22.71
N ARG A 289 -20.80 -17.24 -22.94
CA ARG A 289 -20.35 -18.48 -22.29
C ARG A 289 -18.99 -18.92 -22.85
N PRO A 290 -18.14 -19.61 -22.07
CA PRO A 290 -16.94 -20.24 -22.58
C PRO A 290 -17.26 -21.32 -23.63
N SER A 291 -16.48 -21.38 -24.69
CA SER A 291 -16.50 -22.45 -25.69
C SER A 291 -15.62 -23.64 -25.25
N PRO A 292 -15.75 -24.81 -25.89
CA PRO A 292 -14.81 -25.92 -25.67
C PRO A 292 -13.34 -25.54 -25.93
N ALA A 293 -13.08 -24.63 -26.86
CA ALA A 293 -11.73 -24.14 -27.15
C ALA A 293 -11.13 -23.33 -25.97
N ASP A 294 -11.96 -22.53 -25.29
CA ASP A 294 -11.53 -21.76 -24.11
C ASP A 294 -11.13 -22.70 -22.95
N LEU A 295 -11.88 -23.78 -22.76
CA LEU A 295 -11.57 -24.80 -21.75
C LEU A 295 -10.32 -25.61 -22.13
N ALA A 296 -10.14 -25.93 -23.41
CA ALA A 296 -8.94 -26.58 -23.91
C ALA A 296 -7.69 -25.70 -23.71
N ALA A 297 -7.80 -24.37 -23.91
CA ALA A 297 -6.71 -23.43 -23.67
C ALA A 297 -6.20 -23.46 -22.21
N LEU A 298 -7.07 -23.66 -21.21
CA LEU A 298 -6.65 -23.86 -19.82
C LEU A 298 -5.81 -25.12 -19.63
N THR A 299 -6.21 -26.21 -20.27
CA THR A 299 -5.50 -27.50 -20.21
C THR A 299 -4.14 -27.39 -20.90
N SER A 300 -4.10 -26.74 -22.06
CA SER A 300 -2.85 -26.44 -22.77
C SER A 300 -1.91 -25.57 -21.94
N ALA A 301 -2.45 -24.57 -21.24
CA ALA A 301 -1.66 -23.72 -20.36
C ALA A 301 -0.97 -24.51 -19.25
N GLU A 302 -1.66 -25.46 -18.64
CA GLU A 302 -1.07 -26.35 -17.64
C GLU A 302 0.08 -27.18 -18.22
N ALA A 303 -0.12 -27.77 -19.40
CA ALA A 303 0.92 -28.56 -20.07
C ALA A 303 2.16 -27.73 -20.42
N LEU A 304 1.96 -26.49 -20.89
CA LEU A 304 3.03 -25.53 -21.19
C LEU A 304 3.74 -25.01 -19.93
N GLN A 305 3.05 -24.97 -18.80
CA GLN A 305 3.61 -24.48 -17.54
C GLN A 305 4.53 -25.52 -16.87
N ARG A 306 4.22 -26.81 -16.98
CA ARG A 306 5.02 -27.91 -16.38
C ARG A 306 6.54 -27.80 -16.57
N PRO A 307 7.08 -27.59 -17.79
CA PRO A 307 8.54 -27.45 -17.96
C PRO A 307 9.12 -26.21 -17.25
N LEU A 308 8.30 -25.19 -16.99
CA LEU A 308 8.68 -23.94 -16.32
C LEU A 308 8.39 -23.96 -14.81
N ALA A 309 7.87 -25.05 -14.25
CA ALA A 309 7.44 -25.11 -12.86
C ALA A 309 8.55 -24.82 -11.84
N HIS A 310 9.81 -25.08 -12.21
CA HIS A 310 10.99 -24.78 -11.40
C HIS A 310 11.24 -23.28 -11.19
N LEU A 311 10.64 -22.41 -12.02
CA LEU A 311 10.72 -20.95 -11.89
C LEU A 311 9.73 -20.39 -10.87
N ILE A 312 8.68 -21.16 -10.53
CA ILE A 312 7.67 -20.72 -9.57
C ILE A 312 8.21 -20.92 -8.15
N PRO A 313 8.09 -19.91 -7.26
CA PRO A 313 8.52 -20.08 -5.89
C PRO A 313 7.73 -21.18 -5.18
N SER A 314 8.45 -22.07 -4.50
CA SER A 314 7.90 -23.15 -3.67
C SER A 314 7.58 -22.71 -2.24
N ARG A 315 7.67 -21.40 -1.95
CA ARG A 315 7.53 -20.81 -0.62
C ARG A 315 6.15 -21.08 -0.01
N ALA A 316 6.14 -21.76 1.14
CA ALA A 316 4.93 -21.97 1.92
C ALA A 316 4.46 -20.68 2.57
N ILE A 317 3.14 -20.51 2.71
CA ILE A 317 2.56 -19.41 3.49
C ILE A 317 2.86 -19.68 4.97
N PRO A 318 3.43 -18.71 5.72
CA PRO A 318 3.65 -18.86 7.16
C PRO A 318 2.36 -19.25 7.90
N ASN A 319 2.42 -20.30 8.69
CA ASN A 319 1.35 -20.76 9.56
C ASN A 319 1.42 -20.17 10.97
N GLU A 320 2.63 -19.95 11.46
CA GLU A 320 2.92 -19.37 12.77
C GLU A 320 2.98 -17.84 12.69
N ASN A 321 2.67 -17.17 13.80
CA ASN A 321 2.81 -15.72 13.95
C ASN A 321 2.06 -14.87 12.91
N ARG A 322 0.95 -15.40 12.38
CA ARG A 322 0.08 -14.76 11.38
C ARG A 322 -1.29 -14.41 11.98
N SER A 323 -1.69 -13.15 11.86
CA SER A 323 -2.96 -12.58 12.30
C SER A 323 -4.11 -12.83 11.32
N ASP A 324 -3.86 -12.95 10.01
CA ASP A 324 -4.89 -13.25 9.01
C ASP A 324 -4.96 -14.76 8.65
N PRO A 325 -5.89 -15.54 9.23
CA PRO A 325 -5.95 -16.99 9.00
C PRO A 325 -6.63 -17.37 7.69
N ARG A 326 -7.12 -16.42 6.88
CA ARG A 326 -8.04 -16.73 5.76
C ARG A 326 -7.42 -17.64 4.72
N LEU A 327 -6.20 -17.37 4.26
CA LEU A 327 -5.55 -18.19 3.23
C LEU A 327 -5.49 -19.66 3.64
N LEU A 328 -4.96 -19.93 4.84
CA LEU A 328 -4.86 -21.26 5.43
C LEU A 328 -6.25 -21.86 5.70
N GLY A 329 -7.20 -21.05 6.16
CA GLY A 329 -8.60 -21.45 6.36
C GLY A 329 -9.27 -21.95 5.08
N TYR A 330 -8.98 -21.32 3.95
CA TYR A 330 -9.39 -21.78 2.62
C TYR A 330 -8.48 -22.89 2.03
N GLY A 331 -7.49 -23.38 2.77
CA GLY A 331 -6.63 -24.48 2.33
C GLY A 331 -5.48 -24.08 1.39
N TYR A 332 -5.19 -22.79 1.24
CA TYR A 332 -4.00 -22.34 0.52
C TYR A 332 -2.77 -22.47 1.42
N THR A 333 -1.76 -23.19 0.97
CA THR A 333 -0.51 -23.46 1.69
C THR A 333 0.71 -22.82 1.03
N ALA A 334 0.59 -22.31 -0.20
CA ALA A 334 1.62 -21.56 -0.91
C ALA A 334 0.99 -20.45 -1.77
N TYR A 335 1.70 -19.33 -1.97
CA TYR A 335 1.17 -18.21 -2.78
C TYR A 335 0.96 -18.56 -4.24
N SER A 336 1.74 -19.50 -4.80
CA SER A 336 1.54 -20.03 -6.15
C SER A 336 0.18 -20.71 -6.34
N GLN A 337 -0.46 -21.18 -5.27
CA GLN A 337 -1.80 -21.76 -5.32
C GLN A 337 -2.90 -20.72 -5.50
N LEU A 338 -2.56 -19.42 -5.41
CA LEU A 338 -3.45 -18.31 -5.73
C LEU A 338 -3.46 -17.97 -7.23
N LEU A 339 -2.83 -18.77 -8.07
CA LEU A 339 -2.82 -18.59 -9.51
C LEU A 339 -3.46 -19.81 -10.19
N ASN A 340 -4.29 -19.56 -11.19
CA ASN A 340 -4.79 -20.61 -12.07
C ASN A 340 -3.72 -21.05 -13.09
N PRO A 341 -3.93 -22.12 -13.89
CA PRO A 341 -2.91 -22.61 -14.82
C PRO A 341 -2.38 -21.58 -15.83
N ARG A 342 -3.24 -20.71 -16.40
CA ARG A 342 -2.79 -19.64 -17.32
C ARG A 342 -2.00 -18.56 -16.60
N GLN A 343 -2.43 -18.17 -15.40
CA GLN A 343 -1.72 -17.20 -14.55
C GLN A 343 -0.35 -17.75 -14.12
N LEU A 344 -0.26 -19.04 -13.77
CA LEU A 344 1.01 -19.71 -13.46
C LEU A 344 1.93 -19.77 -14.67
N LEU A 345 1.42 -20.10 -15.85
CA LEU A 345 2.21 -20.08 -17.10
C LEU A 345 2.77 -18.67 -17.35
N HIS A 346 1.91 -17.66 -17.26
CA HIS A 346 2.28 -16.25 -17.43
C HIS A 346 3.40 -15.83 -16.45
N ALA A 347 3.23 -16.11 -15.15
CA ALA A 347 4.22 -15.78 -14.14
C ALA A 347 5.54 -16.55 -14.35
N SER A 348 5.47 -17.86 -14.64
CA SER A 348 6.65 -18.69 -14.88
C SER A 348 7.46 -18.16 -16.08
N TRP A 349 6.76 -17.85 -17.18
CA TRP A 349 7.39 -17.35 -18.39
C TRP A 349 8.02 -15.97 -18.17
N LEU A 350 7.32 -15.05 -17.49
CA LEU A 350 7.85 -13.72 -17.19
C LEU A 350 9.09 -13.78 -16.29
N LEU A 351 9.13 -14.67 -15.30
CA LEU A 351 10.33 -14.86 -14.47
C LEU A 351 11.54 -15.31 -15.31
N GLY A 352 11.35 -16.25 -16.23
CA GLY A 352 12.39 -16.65 -17.18
C GLY A 352 12.82 -15.52 -18.12
N ALA A 353 11.87 -14.73 -18.61
CA ALA A 353 12.14 -13.57 -19.44
C ALA A 353 12.95 -12.51 -18.68
N ILE A 354 12.57 -12.19 -17.43
CA ILE A 354 13.26 -11.24 -16.55
C ILE A 354 14.71 -11.66 -16.34
N ALA A 355 14.97 -12.94 -16.05
CA ALA A 355 16.32 -13.44 -15.87
C ALA A 355 17.20 -13.28 -17.12
N SER A 356 16.59 -13.22 -18.31
CA SER A 356 17.26 -13.07 -19.61
C SER A 356 17.41 -11.61 -20.07
N LEU A 357 16.76 -10.65 -19.39
CA LEU A 357 16.86 -9.23 -19.74
C LEU A 357 18.25 -8.67 -19.43
N PRO A 358 18.66 -7.58 -20.11
CA PRO A 358 19.78 -6.77 -19.66
C PRO A 358 19.55 -6.29 -18.22
N GLU A 359 20.61 -6.34 -17.42
CA GLU A 359 20.55 -6.10 -15.96
C GLU A 359 19.77 -4.82 -15.57
N PRO A 360 19.97 -3.66 -16.24
CA PRO A 360 19.27 -2.42 -15.87
C PRO A 360 17.74 -2.45 -16.01
N HIS A 361 17.17 -3.39 -16.77
CA HIS A 361 15.72 -3.53 -16.93
C HIS A 361 15.09 -4.53 -15.96
N ARG A 362 15.88 -5.40 -15.32
CA ARG A 362 15.38 -6.52 -14.51
C ARG A 362 14.51 -6.05 -13.35
N LEU A 363 14.99 -5.06 -12.60
CA LEU A 363 14.26 -4.49 -11.46
C LEU A 363 12.89 -3.94 -11.89
N SER A 364 12.85 -3.15 -12.97
CA SER A 364 11.62 -2.54 -13.48
C SER A 364 10.57 -3.59 -13.87
N TYR A 365 10.99 -4.69 -14.52
CA TYR A 365 10.08 -5.79 -14.87
C TYR A 365 9.67 -6.61 -13.65
N ALA A 366 10.57 -6.86 -12.70
CA ALA A 366 10.28 -7.58 -11.47
C ALA A 366 9.24 -6.86 -10.60
N LEU A 367 9.37 -5.53 -10.44
CA LEU A 367 8.39 -4.71 -9.74
C LEU A 367 7.03 -4.69 -10.47
N ALA A 368 7.05 -4.60 -11.81
CA ALA A 368 5.85 -4.66 -12.62
C ALA A 368 5.12 -6.01 -12.46
N LEU A 369 5.85 -7.13 -12.53
CA LEU A 369 5.31 -8.47 -12.31
C LEU A 369 4.72 -8.60 -10.91
N SER A 370 5.51 -8.27 -9.87
CA SER A 370 5.10 -8.37 -8.47
C SER A 370 3.79 -7.63 -8.19
N ASN A 371 3.68 -6.37 -8.63
CA ASN A 371 2.47 -5.58 -8.45
C ASN A 371 1.29 -6.10 -9.31
N HIS A 372 1.57 -6.55 -10.54
CA HIS A 372 0.59 -7.11 -11.47
C HIS A 372 -0.13 -8.34 -10.91
N LEU A 373 0.55 -9.20 -10.15
CA LEU A 373 -0.02 -10.41 -9.54
C LEU A 373 -1.27 -10.13 -8.70
N THR A 374 -1.38 -8.94 -8.10
CA THR A 374 -2.59 -8.54 -7.34
C THR A 374 -3.85 -8.46 -8.23
N SER A 375 -3.68 -8.19 -9.52
CA SER A 375 -4.73 -8.14 -10.54
C SER A 375 -4.81 -9.43 -11.38
N ASN A 376 -3.93 -10.39 -11.11
CA ASN A 376 -3.78 -11.62 -11.86
C ASN A 376 -3.64 -12.83 -10.91
N CYS A 377 -4.59 -12.95 -9.98
CA CYS A 377 -4.69 -14.10 -9.07
C CYS A 377 -6.15 -14.49 -8.83
N VAL A 378 -6.40 -15.65 -8.23
CA VAL A 378 -7.74 -16.17 -7.89
C VAL A 378 -8.42 -15.42 -6.75
N LEU A 379 -7.82 -14.36 -6.23
CA LEU A 379 -8.44 -13.44 -5.27
C LEU A 379 -8.87 -12.11 -5.92
N THR A 380 -8.54 -11.91 -7.20
CA THR A 380 -8.97 -10.75 -7.97
C THR A 380 -10.50 -10.76 -8.15
N ARG A 381 -11.14 -9.62 -7.88
CA ARG A 381 -12.58 -9.43 -7.98
C ARG A 381 -12.95 -8.67 -9.23
N TYR A 382 -14.24 -8.53 -9.47
CA TYR A 382 -14.78 -7.71 -10.54
C TYR A 382 -15.83 -6.74 -10.00
N THR A 383 -15.78 -5.50 -10.46
CA THR A 383 -16.79 -4.51 -10.12
C THR A 383 -17.77 -4.36 -11.26
N GLU A 384 -18.92 -5.00 -11.11
CA GLU A 384 -19.96 -5.19 -12.14
C GLU A 384 -20.36 -3.91 -12.88
N ARG A 385 -20.47 -2.79 -12.14
CA ARG A 385 -20.87 -1.47 -12.68
C ARG A 385 -19.78 -0.76 -13.48
N TRP A 386 -18.53 -0.91 -13.05
CA TRP A 386 -17.38 -0.28 -13.71
C TRP A 386 -16.78 -1.17 -14.81
N ARG A 387 -17.23 -2.42 -14.88
CA ARG A 387 -16.76 -3.44 -15.83
C ARG A 387 -15.23 -3.55 -15.88
N GLN A 388 -14.65 -3.68 -14.68
CA GLN A 388 -13.21 -3.77 -14.46
C GLN A 388 -12.89 -4.66 -13.28
N VAL A 389 -11.66 -5.20 -13.26
CA VAL A 389 -11.16 -5.93 -12.10
C VAL A 389 -10.83 -5.01 -10.92
N THR A 390 -10.99 -5.58 -9.73
CA THR A 390 -10.55 -5.03 -8.46
C THR A 390 -9.43 -5.93 -7.91
N PRO A 391 -8.18 -5.43 -7.90
CA PRO A 391 -7.03 -6.19 -7.41
C PRO A 391 -7.22 -6.66 -5.97
N LEU A 392 -6.57 -7.77 -5.62
CA LEU A 392 -6.55 -8.40 -4.30
C LEU A 392 -6.48 -7.36 -3.18
N PHE A 393 -5.47 -6.50 -3.22
CA PHE A 393 -5.21 -5.55 -2.16
C PHE A 393 -5.90 -4.19 -2.31
N SER A 394 -6.96 -4.08 -3.11
CA SER A 394 -7.87 -2.93 -2.98
C SER A 394 -8.55 -2.89 -1.61
N LEU A 395 -8.70 -4.06 -0.96
CA LEU A 395 -8.90 -4.20 0.46
C LEU A 395 -7.55 -4.58 1.09
N ARG A 396 -7.17 -4.03 2.25
CA ARG A 396 -5.87 -4.34 2.90
C ARG A 396 -5.95 -5.71 3.61
N ALA A 397 -6.17 -6.76 2.83
CA ALA A 397 -6.65 -8.05 3.32
C ALA A 397 -6.59 -9.16 2.24
N PHE A 398 -6.32 -10.41 2.63
CA PHE A 398 -6.50 -11.60 1.78
C PHE A 398 -7.97 -12.04 1.73
N ALA A 399 -8.84 -11.14 1.30
CA ALA A 399 -10.25 -11.44 1.20
C ALA A 399 -10.49 -12.49 0.11
N HIS A 400 -11.17 -13.58 0.43
CA HIS A 400 -11.55 -14.62 -0.52
C HIS A 400 -12.58 -14.13 -1.54
N SER A 401 -12.55 -14.69 -2.75
CA SER A 401 -13.53 -14.44 -3.79
C SER A 401 -14.15 -15.76 -4.24
N ALA A 402 -15.46 -15.92 -4.05
CA ALA A 402 -16.20 -17.06 -4.60
C ALA A 402 -16.44 -16.92 -6.11
N ARG A 403 -16.27 -15.72 -6.67
CA ARG A 403 -16.28 -15.45 -8.10
C ARG A 403 -15.05 -14.68 -8.54
N PRO A 404 -13.88 -15.33 -8.62
CA PRO A 404 -12.70 -14.66 -9.10
C PRO A 404 -12.79 -14.37 -10.59
N VAL A 405 -12.07 -13.34 -11.00
CA VAL A 405 -11.99 -12.94 -12.40
C VAL A 405 -10.53 -12.87 -12.81
N GLU A 406 -10.20 -13.65 -13.84
CA GLU A 406 -8.91 -13.60 -14.49
C GLU A 406 -8.93 -12.49 -15.55
N LEU A 407 -7.96 -11.60 -15.48
CA LEU A 407 -7.67 -10.61 -16.51
C LEU A 407 -6.70 -11.21 -17.54
N ASN A 408 -6.93 -10.97 -18.83
CA ASN A 408 -5.89 -11.23 -19.85
C ASN A 408 -4.68 -10.31 -19.57
N PRO A 409 -3.51 -10.88 -19.22
CA PRO A 409 -2.40 -10.09 -18.70
C PRO A 409 -1.68 -9.27 -19.77
N TRP A 410 -1.88 -9.56 -21.06
CA TRP A 410 -1.10 -8.98 -22.15
C TRP A 410 -1.79 -7.85 -22.91
N LEU A 411 -3.06 -7.52 -22.60
CA LEU A 411 -3.75 -6.44 -23.30
C LEU A 411 -3.09 -5.07 -23.04
N ARG A 412 -3.01 -4.27 -24.12
CA ARG A 412 -2.50 -2.89 -24.11
C ARG A 412 -3.66 -1.92 -24.16
N GLY A 413 -3.64 -0.87 -23.34
CA GLY A 413 -4.67 0.17 -23.31
C GLY A 413 -6.02 -0.23 -22.68
N THR A 414 -6.40 -1.51 -22.75
CA THR A 414 -7.62 -2.07 -22.14
C THR A 414 -7.26 -3.01 -20.99
N GLY A 415 -8.07 -3.00 -19.92
CA GLY A 415 -7.89 -3.89 -18.76
C GLY A 415 -7.12 -3.22 -17.62
N ARG A 416 -7.76 -3.13 -16.45
CA ARG A 416 -7.15 -2.50 -15.27
C ARG A 416 -6.14 -3.47 -14.66
N GLY A 417 -4.86 -3.12 -14.72
CA GLY A 417 -3.79 -3.90 -14.09
C GLY A 417 -3.26 -5.04 -14.95
N THR A 418 -3.27 -4.94 -16.29
CA THR A 418 -2.49 -5.83 -17.17
C THR A 418 -0.98 -5.65 -16.95
N PHE A 419 -0.14 -6.60 -17.35
CA PHE A 419 1.30 -6.49 -17.20
C PHE A 419 1.88 -5.26 -17.93
N PRO A 420 1.50 -4.96 -19.20
CA PRO A 420 1.94 -3.73 -19.87
C PRO A 420 1.50 -2.45 -19.14
N ASN A 421 0.33 -2.47 -18.48
CA ASN A 421 -0.13 -1.33 -17.69
C ASN A 421 0.63 -1.20 -16.37
N ALA A 422 1.04 -2.30 -15.73
CA ALA A 422 1.93 -2.28 -14.57
C ALA A 422 3.32 -1.75 -14.96
N LEU A 423 3.89 -2.22 -16.07
CA LEU A 423 5.18 -1.75 -16.60
C LEU A 423 5.14 -0.26 -16.94
N ARG A 424 4.03 0.23 -17.51
CA ARG A 424 3.81 1.66 -17.75
C ARG A 424 3.76 2.51 -16.48
N ARG A 425 3.31 1.96 -15.34
CA ARG A 425 3.40 2.68 -14.06
C ARG A 425 4.84 2.84 -13.61
N VAL A 426 5.67 1.81 -13.80
CA VAL A 426 7.12 1.87 -13.53
C VAL A 426 7.81 2.86 -14.48
N ALA A 427 7.48 2.85 -15.77
CA ALA A 427 8.00 3.83 -16.73
C ALA A 427 7.62 5.28 -16.34
N ASN A 428 6.36 5.51 -15.93
CA ASN A 428 5.91 6.82 -15.46
C ASN A 428 6.64 7.26 -14.18
N ALA A 429 6.98 6.33 -13.28
CA ALA A 429 7.78 6.60 -12.10
C ALA A 429 9.20 7.06 -12.46
N ILE A 430 9.86 6.34 -13.37
CA ILE A 430 11.19 6.69 -13.89
C ILE A 430 11.16 8.07 -14.57
N ASN A 431 10.17 8.31 -15.44
CA ASN A 431 10.01 9.59 -16.12
C ASN A 431 9.75 10.74 -15.14
N PHE A 432 8.97 10.52 -14.08
CA PHE A 432 8.79 11.50 -13.02
C PHE A 432 10.09 11.75 -12.25
N ALA A 433 10.91 10.73 -11.97
CA ALA A 433 12.18 10.90 -11.27
C ALA A 433 13.24 11.67 -12.11
N LYS A 434 13.11 11.62 -13.44
CA LYS A 434 13.93 12.39 -14.41
C LYS A 434 13.44 13.82 -14.62
N GLU A 435 12.14 14.07 -14.56
CA GLU A 435 11.53 15.40 -14.70
C GLU A 435 10.43 15.61 -13.64
N PRO A 436 10.80 15.81 -12.36
CA PRO A 436 9.86 15.82 -11.26
C PRO A 436 9.00 17.08 -11.23
N LYS A 437 7.76 16.93 -10.79
CA LYS A 437 6.75 18.00 -10.76
C LYS A 437 6.08 18.08 -9.40
N GLU A 438 5.91 19.30 -8.89
CA GLU A 438 5.23 19.61 -7.64
C GLU A 438 3.86 20.23 -7.90
N LEU A 439 2.89 19.93 -7.02
CA LEU A 439 1.60 20.61 -7.03
C LEU A 439 1.79 22.05 -6.50
N THR A 440 1.21 23.03 -7.19
CA THR A 440 1.23 24.43 -6.75
C THR A 440 -0.07 24.84 -6.06
N VAL A 441 0.01 25.82 -5.15
CA VAL A 441 -1.16 26.51 -4.60
C VAL A 441 -1.81 27.29 -5.76
N GLY A 442 -2.99 26.87 -6.22
CA GLY A 442 -3.63 27.43 -7.43
C GLY A 442 -3.96 26.44 -8.57
N ASN A 443 -4.07 25.14 -8.28
CA ASN A 443 -4.52 24.10 -9.23
C ASN A 443 -3.60 23.83 -10.45
N GLY A 444 -2.28 23.94 -10.27
CA GLY A 444 -1.27 23.61 -11.28
C GLY A 444 -0.21 22.59 -10.85
N PHE A 445 0.73 22.37 -11.76
CA PHE A 445 1.99 21.67 -11.52
C PHE A 445 3.15 22.54 -11.96
N GLN A 446 4.28 22.45 -11.26
CA GLN A 446 5.53 23.08 -11.65
C GLN A 446 6.64 22.04 -11.69
N THR A 447 7.38 21.98 -12.80
CA THR A 447 8.61 21.20 -12.87
C THR A 447 9.62 21.80 -11.90
N VAL A 448 10.21 20.97 -11.06
CA VAL A 448 11.26 21.39 -10.12
C VAL A 448 12.63 20.91 -10.59
N PRO A 449 13.71 21.63 -10.28
CA PRO A 449 15.06 21.20 -10.65
C PRO A 449 15.42 19.86 -10.02
N LEU A 450 16.37 19.17 -10.62
CA LEU A 450 16.96 17.98 -10.02
C LEU A 450 17.97 18.40 -8.94
N PRO A 451 17.97 17.75 -7.75
CA PRO A 451 19.02 17.92 -6.76
C PRO A 451 20.37 17.44 -7.31
N ALA A 452 21.45 17.91 -6.70
CA ALA A 452 22.76 17.26 -6.81
C ALA A 452 22.70 15.82 -6.31
N GLU A 453 23.58 14.96 -6.81
CA GLU A 453 23.66 13.58 -6.32
C GLU A 453 24.12 13.52 -4.86
N GLY A 454 23.34 12.82 -4.04
CA GLY A 454 23.64 12.51 -2.64
C GLY A 454 23.89 11.02 -2.45
N THR A 455 24.37 10.66 -1.25
CA THR A 455 24.51 9.25 -0.88
C THR A 455 23.17 8.64 -0.52
N ILE A 456 22.95 7.40 -0.98
CA ILE A 456 21.74 6.61 -0.71
C ILE A 456 22.17 5.31 -0.04
N THR A 457 21.65 5.08 1.16
CA THR A 457 21.83 3.82 1.90
C THR A 457 20.46 3.28 2.32
N VAL A 458 20.14 2.05 1.93
CA VAL A 458 18.91 1.36 2.37
C VAL A 458 19.31 0.05 3.01
N LEU A 459 18.93 -0.15 4.26
CA LEU A 459 19.30 -1.30 5.08
C LEU A 459 18.05 -2.12 5.41
N GLN A 460 18.16 -3.45 5.27
CA GLN A 460 17.18 -4.36 5.83
C GLN A 460 17.58 -4.72 7.27
N GLY A 461 16.87 -4.20 8.27
CA GLY A 461 17.27 -4.30 9.66
C GLY A 461 16.17 -3.99 10.68
N ASP A 462 16.48 -4.24 11.94
CA ASP A 462 15.58 -3.95 13.06
C ASP A 462 15.87 -2.55 13.63
N SER A 463 14.92 -1.63 13.48
CA SER A 463 15.04 -0.22 13.84
C SER A 463 15.42 0.05 15.30
N ARG A 464 15.31 -0.95 16.19
CA ARG A 464 15.72 -0.85 17.59
C ARG A 464 17.25 -0.82 17.78
N HIS A 465 18.01 -1.29 16.79
CA HIS A 465 19.47 -1.31 16.86
C HIS A 465 20.10 -1.30 15.45
N GLN A 466 20.82 -0.21 15.15
CA GLN A 466 21.40 0.13 13.85
C GLN A 466 22.90 0.46 14.00
N PRO A 467 23.75 -0.54 14.23
CA PRO A 467 25.18 -0.33 14.47
C PRO A 467 25.91 0.24 13.24
N ASP A 468 25.35 0.06 12.04
CA ASP A 468 25.90 0.59 10.79
C ASP A 468 25.65 2.10 10.60
N ILE A 469 24.83 2.71 11.46
CA ILE A 469 24.59 4.15 11.48
C ILE A 469 25.36 4.77 12.65
N ALA A 470 26.30 5.67 12.33
CA ALA A 470 27.15 6.31 13.32
C ALA A 470 26.36 7.20 14.31
N ASP A 471 26.85 7.29 15.55
CA ASP A 471 26.35 8.22 16.56
C ASP A 471 26.43 9.67 16.05
N ALA A 472 25.45 10.49 16.43
CA ALA A 472 25.43 11.93 16.14
C ALA A 472 25.75 12.29 14.67
N SER A 473 25.18 11.52 13.73
CA SER A 473 25.47 11.63 12.29
C SER A 473 24.32 12.21 11.48
N ALA A 474 23.08 12.19 11.99
CA ALA A 474 21.90 12.68 11.27
C ALA A 474 21.53 14.11 11.68
N ASP A 475 21.27 14.97 10.69
CA ASP A 475 20.68 16.30 10.91
C ASP A 475 19.18 16.18 11.20
N ILE A 476 18.50 15.24 10.54
CA ILE A 476 17.08 14.97 10.72
C ILE A 476 16.85 13.47 10.78
N VAL A 477 16.10 13.01 11.78
CA VAL A 477 15.45 11.70 11.74
C VAL A 477 13.96 11.95 11.47
N LEU A 478 13.48 11.64 10.27
CA LEU A 478 12.07 11.81 9.88
C LEU A 478 11.45 10.43 9.64
N THR A 479 10.45 10.05 10.42
CA THR A 479 9.91 8.69 10.38
C THR A 479 8.41 8.59 10.70
N ASP A 480 7.74 7.54 10.22
CA ASP A 480 6.32 7.25 10.50
C ASP A 480 6.20 5.84 11.12
N PRO A 481 6.32 5.71 12.45
CA PRO A 481 6.34 4.41 13.11
C PRO A 481 4.98 3.68 12.99
N PRO A 482 4.94 2.35 13.16
CA PRO A 482 3.69 1.60 13.20
C PRO A 482 2.78 2.05 14.35
N TYR A 483 1.48 1.73 14.28
CA TYR A 483 0.48 2.01 15.31
C TYR A 483 -0.03 0.71 15.94
N LEU A 484 -0.43 0.76 17.22
CA LEU A 484 -0.84 -0.42 17.99
C LEU A 484 -2.02 -1.20 17.36
N ASP A 485 -3.01 -0.50 16.78
CA ASP A 485 -4.17 -1.11 16.11
C ASP A 485 -3.96 -1.35 14.59
N ASN A 486 -2.73 -1.20 14.09
CA ASN A 486 -2.49 -1.20 12.64
C ASN A 486 -2.48 -2.60 12.04
N ILE A 487 -2.82 -2.66 10.76
CA ILE A 487 -2.73 -3.87 9.93
C ILE A 487 -1.27 -4.31 9.87
N ASP A 488 -1.00 -5.60 10.08
CA ASP A 488 0.33 -6.17 9.85
C ASP A 488 0.65 -6.11 8.34
N TYR A 489 1.36 -5.05 7.93
CA TYR A 489 1.73 -4.85 6.55
C TYR A 489 2.75 -5.86 6.07
N SER A 490 3.56 -6.42 6.96
CA SER A 490 4.52 -7.46 6.63
C SER A 490 3.82 -8.77 6.25
N GLU A 491 2.67 -9.09 6.86
CA GLU A 491 1.87 -10.23 6.41
C GLU A 491 1.26 -10.05 5.00
N LEU A 492 0.92 -8.81 4.63
CA LEU A 492 0.39 -8.50 3.31
C LEU A 492 1.51 -8.42 2.26
N SER A 493 2.68 -7.88 2.62
CA SER A 493 3.85 -7.77 1.75
C SER A 493 4.48 -9.15 1.47
N ASP A 494 4.36 -10.12 2.38
CA ASP A 494 4.84 -11.49 2.23
C ASP A 494 4.30 -12.19 0.96
N PHE A 495 3.15 -11.75 0.44
CA PHE A 495 2.65 -12.18 -0.87
C PHE A 495 3.62 -11.89 -2.02
N PHE A 496 4.39 -10.81 -1.95
CA PHE A 496 5.31 -10.36 -3.00
C PHE A 496 6.72 -10.95 -2.86
N VAL A 497 7.17 -11.18 -1.63
CA VAL A 497 8.52 -11.65 -1.28
C VAL A 497 9.01 -12.80 -2.16
N PRO A 498 8.31 -13.95 -2.26
CA PRO A 498 8.83 -15.09 -3.01
C PRO A 498 8.96 -14.82 -4.52
N TRP A 499 8.12 -13.94 -5.07
CA TRP A 499 8.19 -13.58 -6.48
C TRP A 499 9.35 -12.63 -6.78
N LEU A 500 9.55 -11.62 -5.92
CA LEU A 500 10.69 -10.71 -6.01
C LEU A 500 12.01 -11.44 -5.79
N ALA A 501 12.05 -12.42 -4.88
CA ALA A 501 13.20 -13.29 -4.69
C ALA A 501 13.49 -14.14 -5.92
N SER A 502 12.46 -14.74 -6.52
CA SER A 502 12.61 -15.53 -7.76
C SER A 502 13.05 -14.68 -8.95
N ALA A 503 12.73 -13.38 -8.94
CA ALA A 503 13.20 -12.41 -9.93
C ALA A 503 14.60 -11.84 -9.64
N GLY A 504 15.23 -12.22 -8.51
CA GLY A 504 16.57 -11.78 -8.12
C GLY A 504 16.64 -10.38 -7.52
N VAL A 505 15.52 -9.83 -7.03
CA VAL A 505 15.46 -8.47 -6.45
C VAL A 505 15.83 -8.44 -4.97
N LEU A 506 15.48 -9.49 -4.22
CA LEU A 506 15.67 -9.56 -2.77
C LEU A 506 15.96 -11.00 -2.32
N ILE A 507 16.34 -11.17 -1.06
CA ILE A 507 16.50 -12.47 -0.42
C ILE A 507 15.22 -12.80 0.35
N ASP A 508 14.61 -13.96 0.10
CA ASP A 508 13.43 -14.42 0.84
C ASP A 508 13.83 -14.83 2.28
N PRO A 509 13.36 -14.13 3.32
CA PRO A 509 13.68 -14.44 4.71
C PRO A 509 12.91 -15.65 5.27
N GLY A 510 11.98 -16.25 4.50
CA GLY A 510 11.16 -17.36 4.98
C GLY A 510 9.91 -16.92 5.74
N GLY A 511 9.46 -15.67 5.57
CA GLY A 511 8.22 -15.11 6.15
C GLY A 511 8.42 -13.75 6.83
N PRO A 512 7.34 -13.14 7.34
CA PRO A 512 7.42 -11.92 8.14
C PRO A 512 8.35 -12.10 9.35
N SER A 513 9.17 -11.09 9.62
CA SER A 513 10.12 -11.14 10.73
C SER A 513 9.41 -11.20 12.08
N GLU A 514 9.86 -12.10 12.97
CA GLU A 514 9.38 -12.15 14.36
C GLU A 514 9.71 -10.89 15.15
N ARG A 515 10.74 -10.16 14.70
CA ARG A 515 11.18 -8.89 15.27
C ARG A 515 10.30 -7.71 14.83
N SER A 516 9.30 -7.90 13.97
CA SER A 516 8.36 -6.84 13.57
C SER A 516 7.67 -6.25 14.80
N LEU A 517 7.56 -4.92 14.84
CA LEU A 517 6.84 -4.21 15.88
C LEU A 517 5.32 -4.26 15.68
N ALA A 518 4.78 -4.81 14.60
CA ALA A 518 3.32 -4.90 14.44
C ALA A 518 2.70 -5.75 15.55
N ALA A 519 1.70 -5.21 16.27
CA ALA A 519 1.04 -5.92 17.35
C ALA A 519 0.23 -7.10 16.79
N LYS A 520 0.50 -8.30 17.31
CA LYS A 520 -0.11 -9.57 16.85
C LYS A 520 -1.37 -9.95 17.63
N GLY A 521 -1.69 -9.19 18.68
CA GLY A 521 -2.85 -9.36 19.54
C GLY A 521 -3.30 -8.03 20.14
N ARG A 522 -4.43 -8.05 20.86
CA ARG A 522 -5.02 -6.86 21.51
C ARG A 522 -4.89 -6.91 23.04
N GLY A 523 -4.05 -7.80 23.56
CA GLY A 523 -3.82 -7.93 24.99
C GLY A 523 -2.93 -6.82 25.54
N GLN A 524 -2.99 -6.58 26.84
CA GLN A 524 -2.11 -5.61 27.50
C GLN A 524 -0.62 -5.95 27.29
N ALA A 525 -0.24 -7.23 27.37
CA ALA A 525 1.15 -7.65 27.16
C ALA A 525 1.67 -7.39 25.74
N ASP A 526 0.80 -7.51 24.72
CA ASP A 526 1.15 -7.17 23.33
C ASP A 526 1.37 -5.66 23.18
N ALA A 527 0.54 -4.87 23.85
CA ALA A 527 0.68 -3.42 23.89
C ALA A 527 1.96 -2.99 24.62
N ASP A 528 2.29 -3.60 25.76
CA ASP A 528 3.51 -3.29 26.49
C ASP A 528 4.76 -3.63 25.65
N THR A 529 4.78 -4.81 25.01
CA THR A 529 5.87 -5.23 24.12
C THR A 529 6.03 -4.30 22.91
N PHE A 530 4.91 -3.87 22.31
CA PHE A 530 4.90 -2.90 21.23
C PHE A 530 5.53 -1.57 21.67
N MET A 531 5.13 -1.08 22.84
CA MET A 531 5.58 0.22 23.35
C MET A 531 7.04 0.20 23.77
N ASP A 532 7.52 -0.88 24.41
CA ASP A 532 8.94 -1.08 24.72
C ASP A 532 9.80 -1.10 23.45
N GLY A 533 9.29 -1.77 22.41
CA GLY A 533 9.93 -1.80 21.10
C GLY A 533 10.01 -0.42 20.46
N LEU A 534 8.92 0.36 20.49
CA LEU A 534 8.89 1.72 19.98
C LEU A 534 9.82 2.66 20.76
N ALA A 535 9.87 2.53 22.09
CA ALA A 535 10.80 3.26 22.94
C ALA A 535 12.27 2.95 22.61
N ALA A 536 12.60 1.68 22.32
CA ALA A 536 13.93 1.31 21.85
C ALA A 536 14.27 1.97 20.50
N CYS A 537 13.33 2.05 19.55
CA CYS A 537 13.54 2.77 18.29
C CYS A 537 13.77 4.26 18.49
N PHE A 538 13.03 4.93 19.39
CA PHE A 538 13.26 6.35 19.65
C PHE A 538 14.57 6.63 20.40
N ARG A 539 15.02 5.73 21.28
CA ARG A 539 16.37 5.82 21.86
C ARG A 539 17.45 5.69 20.79
N GLU A 540 17.24 4.79 19.83
CA GLU A 540 18.17 4.64 18.70
C GLU A 540 18.19 5.88 17.81
N ALA A 541 17.02 6.48 17.54
CA ALA A 541 16.94 7.78 16.86
C ALA A 541 17.72 8.87 17.63
N ALA A 542 17.58 8.93 18.96
CA ALA A 542 18.30 9.90 19.79
C ALA A 542 19.83 9.72 19.76
N ARG A 543 20.33 8.47 19.68
CA ARG A 543 21.76 8.15 19.51
C ARG A 543 22.27 8.68 18.17
N ILE A 544 21.54 8.42 17.09
CA ILE A 544 21.89 8.77 15.71
C ILE A 544 21.85 10.30 15.48
N LEU A 545 20.97 11.02 16.17
CA LEU A 545 20.74 12.44 15.96
C LEU A 545 21.93 13.32 16.40
N LYS A 546 22.30 14.31 15.58
CA LYS A 546 23.27 15.38 15.96
C LYS A 546 22.75 16.21 17.14
N ALA A 547 23.64 16.99 17.76
CA ALA A 547 23.29 17.88 18.88
C ALA A 547 22.21 18.90 18.50
N ASP A 548 22.31 19.49 17.31
CA ASP A 548 21.38 20.47 16.75
C ASP A 548 20.28 19.83 15.89
N GLY A 549 20.21 18.50 15.81
CA GLY A 549 19.29 17.79 14.94
C GLY A 549 17.84 17.78 15.42
N ARG A 550 16.94 17.34 14.55
CA ARG A 550 15.51 17.12 14.87
C ARG A 550 15.07 15.68 14.64
N LEU A 551 14.42 15.09 15.64
CA LEU A 551 13.58 13.91 15.46
C LEU A 551 12.16 14.39 15.13
N VAL A 552 11.64 13.95 14.00
CA VAL A 552 10.31 14.28 13.50
C VAL A 552 9.54 12.99 13.24
N PHE A 553 8.35 12.85 13.81
CA PHE A 553 7.51 11.71 13.49
C PHE A 553 6.02 12.02 13.48
N THR A 554 5.26 11.21 12.75
CA THR A 554 3.80 11.29 12.68
C THR A 554 3.14 10.20 13.51
N PHE A 555 2.16 10.56 14.34
CA PHE A 555 1.43 9.59 15.16
C PHE A 555 -0.05 9.93 15.31
N GLN A 556 -0.89 8.90 15.35
CA GLN A 556 -2.31 9.04 15.67
C GLN A 556 -2.81 7.82 16.43
N HIS A 557 -3.73 8.03 17.37
CA HIS A 557 -4.43 6.94 18.06
C HIS A 557 -5.71 7.44 18.73
N GLN A 558 -6.75 6.60 18.72
CA GLN A 558 -8.02 6.89 19.39
C GLN A 558 -7.98 6.76 20.93
N SER A 559 -6.94 6.15 21.50
CA SER A 559 -6.89 5.76 22.92
C SER A 559 -5.89 6.62 23.68
N SER A 560 -6.28 7.14 24.84
CA SER A 560 -5.35 7.85 25.73
C SER A 560 -4.24 6.96 26.26
N SER A 561 -4.49 5.65 26.42
CA SER A 561 -3.46 4.73 26.91
C SER A 561 -2.27 4.65 25.95
N ALA A 562 -2.52 4.67 24.63
CA ALA A 562 -1.46 4.70 23.63
C ALA A 562 -0.66 6.01 23.66
N TRP A 563 -1.34 7.13 23.92
CA TRP A 563 -0.69 8.44 24.07
C TRP A 563 0.18 8.54 25.34
N ASN A 564 -0.29 7.98 26.46
CA ASN A 564 0.49 7.92 27.69
C ASN A 564 1.75 7.06 27.50
N ALA A 565 1.59 5.89 26.87
CA ALA A 565 2.74 5.03 26.59
C ALA A 565 3.74 5.69 25.62
N LEU A 566 3.26 6.46 24.64
CA LEU A 566 4.13 7.27 23.79
C LEU A 566 4.90 8.30 24.62
N ALA A 567 4.25 8.98 25.56
CA ALA A 567 4.92 9.94 26.45
C ALA A 567 6.03 9.27 27.28
N ASP A 568 5.75 8.10 27.88
CA ASP A 568 6.74 7.33 28.63
C ASP A 568 7.93 6.91 27.76
N ALA A 569 7.65 6.46 26.53
CA ALA A 569 8.68 6.11 25.55
C ALA A 569 9.58 7.32 25.23
N LEU A 570 8.99 8.50 25.00
CA LEU A 570 9.74 9.73 24.70
C LEU A 570 10.56 10.21 25.90
N ILE A 571 10.04 10.14 27.12
CA ILE A 571 10.78 10.48 28.36
C ILE A 571 12.07 9.66 28.44
N SER A 572 12.02 8.37 28.08
CA SER A 572 13.18 7.47 28.15
C SER A 572 14.32 7.83 27.18
N THR A 573 14.07 8.71 26.20
CA THR A 573 15.07 9.12 25.20
C THR A 573 15.95 10.27 25.64
N GLY A 574 15.50 11.07 26.62
CA GLY A 574 16.14 12.33 27.00
C GLY A 574 15.99 13.46 25.99
N LEU A 575 15.16 13.31 24.94
CA LEU A 575 14.85 14.39 24.00
C LEU A 575 13.76 15.31 24.56
N HIS A 576 13.81 16.58 24.17
CA HIS A 576 12.84 17.60 24.54
C HIS A 576 11.86 17.88 23.40
N VAL A 577 10.58 18.03 23.72
CA VAL A 577 9.57 18.45 22.75
C VAL A 577 9.82 19.89 22.33
N VAL A 578 9.92 20.11 21.02
CA VAL A 578 10.05 21.43 20.39
C VAL A 578 8.67 21.96 20.01
N SER A 579 7.93 21.18 19.23
CA SER A 579 6.60 21.55 18.75
C SER A 579 5.75 20.31 18.49
N VAL A 580 4.43 20.52 18.52
CA VAL A 580 3.43 19.53 18.11
C VAL A 580 2.40 20.26 17.25
N PHE A 581 2.07 19.71 16.08
CA PHE A 581 1.05 20.30 15.20
C PHE A 581 0.37 19.22 14.35
N PRO A 582 -0.85 19.45 13.86
CA PRO A 582 -1.56 18.48 13.03
C PRO A 582 -1.10 18.56 11.58
N LEU A 583 -0.95 17.42 10.91
CA LEU A 583 -0.69 17.34 9.47
C LEU A 583 -1.56 16.27 8.83
N ARG A 584 -2.13 16.58 7.67
CA ARG A 584 -3.08 15.68 7.02
C ARG A 584 -2.36 14.46 6.43
N GLY A 585 -2.61 13.29 7.01
CA GLY A 585 -1.85 12.05 6.75
C GLY A 585 -2.54 11.03 5.84
N ASP A 586 -3.89 11.02 5.76
CA ASP A 586 -4.64 9.98 5.04
C ASP A 586 -5.60 10.52 3.95
N SER A 587 -5.97 9.65 3.02
CA SER A 587 -6.84 9.90 1.86
C SER A 587 -8.31 9.75 2.15
N GLU A 588 -9.10 10.64 1.55
CA GLU A 588 -10.57 10.58 1.56
C GLU A 588 -11.14 9.35 0.85
N MET A 589 -10.33 8.68 0.05
CA MET A 589 -10.73 7.53 -0.77
C MET A 589 -10.39 6.17 -0.15
N SER A 590 -9.91 6.11 1.09
CA SER A 590 -9.67 4.83 1.77
C SER A 590 -10.99 4.10 2.02
N LEU A 591 -11.13 2.89 1.46
CA LEU A 591 -12.31 2.02 1.63
C LEU A 591 -12.53 1.55 3.08
N HIS A 592 -11.58 1.81 3.98
CA HIS A 592 -11.65 1.46 5.41
C HIS A 592 -12.18 2.61 6.29
N ARG A 593 -12.59 3.74 5.67
CA ARG A 593 -13.09 4.90 6.39
C ARG A 593 -14.52 4.71 6.87
N HIS A 594 -14.76 5.06 8.12
CA HIS A 594 -16.09 5.19 8.72
C HIS A 594 -16.25 6.56 9.41
N PRO A 595 -17.47 7.05 9.65
CA PRO A 595 -17.69 8.25 10.45
C PRO A 595 -16.94 8.14 11.80
N GLY A 596 -16.14 9.15 12.14
CA GLY A 596 -15.28 9.13 13.33
C GLY A 596 -13.82 8.70 13.11
N SER A 597 -13.41 8.41 11.87
CA SER A 597 -11.99 8.13 11.56
C SER A 597 -11.13 9.38 11.67
N ILE A 598 -9.92 9.24 12.21
CA ILE A 598 -8.90 10.29 12.24
C ILE A 598 -8.29 10.43 10.84
N THR A 599 -8.06 11.66 10.39
CA THR A 599 -7.50 12.02 9.09
C THR A 599 -6.30 12.95 9.17
N TRP A 600 -6.06 13.54 10.35
CA TRP A 600 -4.91 14.37 10.66
C TRP A 600 -4.06 13.69 11.73
N ASP A 601 -2.80 13.40 11.36
CA ASP A 601 -1.80 12.89 12.29
C ASP A 601 -1.28 14.05 13.14
N ALA A 602 -0.85 13.76 14.37
CA ALA A 602 -0.03 14.69 15.13
C ALA A 602 1.43 14.51 14.71
N VAL A 603 2.10 15.61 14.36
CA VAL A 603 3.53 15.67 14.12
C VAL A 603 4.20 16.06 15.42
N PHE A 604 5.17 15.27 15.87
CA PHE A 604 6.05 15.61 16.97
C PHE A 604 7.40 16.04 16.42
N VAL A 605 7.93 17.14 16.96
CA VAL A 605 9.29 17.61 16.71
C VAL A 605 10.03 17.59 18.04
N LEU A 606 11.15 16.87 18.10
CA LEU A 606 12.00 16.78 19.28
C LEU A 606 13.45 17.13 18.97
N ALA A 607 14.16 17.64 19.98
CA ALA A 607 15.57 18.01 19.92
C ALA A 607 16.31 17.57 21.19
N LYS A 608 17.65 17.63 21.17
CA LYS A 608 18.49 17.36 22.35
C LYS A 608 18.54 18.54 23.32
N GLU A 609 18.37 19.76 22.81
CA GLU A 609 18.36 20.97 23.63
C GLU A 609 16.96 21.26 24.18
N PRO A 610 16.84 21.91 25.35
CA PRO A 610 15.54 22.31 25.89
C PRO A 610 14.84 23.38 25.03
N HIS A 611 13.53 23.23 24.85
CA HIS A 611 12.68 24.20 24.15
C HIS A 611 11.46 24.60 25.01
N PRO A 612 10.93 25.82 24.83
CA PRO A 612 9.71 26.24 25.51
C PRO A 612 8.49 25.50 24.94
N PHE A 613 7.76 24.79 25.79
CA PHE A 613 6.50 24.14 25.45
C PHE A 613 5.54 24.17 26.67
N PRO A 614 4.21 24.17 26.49
CA PRO A 614 3.25 24.07 27.60
C PRO A 614 3.58 22.93 28.57
N ARG A 615 3.53 23.22 29.87
CA ARG A 615 3.93 22.27 30.94
C ARG A 615 2.75 21.63 31.67
N THR A 616 1.56 22.21 31.56
CA THR A 616 0.35 21.71 32.23
C THR A 616 -0.62 21.17 31.20
N GLU A 617 -1.35 20.12 31.58
CA GLU A 617 -2.38 19.52 30.71
C GLU A 617 -3.41 20.55 30.25
N ASP A 618 -3.85 21.44 31.15
CA ASP A 618 -4.83 22.49 30.84
C ASP A 618 -4.29 23.46 29.77
N SER A 619 -3.07 23.99 29.97
CA SER A 619 -2.44 24.89 28.99
C SER A 619 -2.18 24.23 27.64
N ALA A 620 -1.88 22.93 27.65
CA ALA A 620 -1.62 22.17 26.44
C ALA A 620 -2.92 21.88 25.68
N ALA A 621 -3.99 21.52 26.39
CA ALA A 621 -5.31 21.33 25.82
C ALA A 621 -5.87 22.63 25.22
N GLU A 622 -5.73 23.76 25.91
CA GLU A 622 -6.15 25.07 25.39
C GLU A 622 -5.39 25.44 24.10
N ALA A 623 -4.07 25.25 24.08
CA ALA A 623 -3.25 25.49 22.89
C ALA A 623 -3.66 24.58 21.71
N ALA A 624 -3.94 23.30 21.98
CA ALA A 624 -4.43 22.36 20.98
C ALA A 624 -5.79 22.78 20.40
N ASP A 625 -6.72 23.22 21.26
CA ASP A 625 -8.06 23.64 20.85
C ASP A 625 -8.01 24.93 20.00
N LEU A 626 -7.16 25.89 20.36
CA LEU A 626 -6.92 27.10 19.56
C LEU A 626 -6.38 26.78 18.16
N LEU A 627 -5.41 25.86 18.06
CA LEU A 627 -4.87 25.43 16.77
C LEU A 627 -5.90 24.65 15.95
N ALA A 628 -6.66 23.76 16.59
CA ALA A 628 -7.73 23.00 15.95
C ALA A 628 -8.82 23.92 15.38
N ASP A 629 -9.18 24.99 16.09
CA ASP A 629 -10.12 26.01 15.63
C ASP A 629 -9.56 26.77 14.43
N ALA A 630 -8.30 27.19 14.49
CA ALA A 630 -7.64 27.96 13.44
C ALA A 630 -7.61 27.22 12.09
N ILE A 631 -7.51 25.88 12.09
CA ILE A 631 -7.49 25.06 10.87
C ILE A 631 -8.78 24.26 10.64
N GLN A 632 -9.80 24.48 11.47
CA GLN A 632 -11.13 23.87 11.35
C GLN A 632 -11.10 22.33 11.38
N LEU A 633 -10.42 21.74 12.35
CA LEU A 633 -10.41 20.28 12.53
C LEU A 633 -11.79 19.74 12.92
N ALA A 634 -12.12 18.55 12.39
CA ALA A 634 -13.28 17.80 12.85
C ALA A 634 -13.03 17.20 14.24
N GLU A 635 -14.10 16.88 14.98
CA GLU A 635 -14.00 16.39 16.37
C GLU A 635 -13.03 15.20 16.59
N PRO A 636 -12.99 14.16 15.73
CA PRO A 636 -12.02 13.08 15.89
C PRO A 636 -10.56 13.55 15.80
N ASP A 637 -10.30 14.50 14.88
CA ASP A 637 -8.97 15.07 14.65
C ASP A 637 -8.59 16.05 15.76
N ARG A 638 -9.54 16.87 16.24
CA ARG A 638 -9.36 17.73 17.43
C ARG A 638 -8.99 16.89 18.64
N ALA A 639 -9.74 15.82 18.90
CA ALA A 639 -9.48 14.93 20.03
C ALA A 639 -8.11 14.24 19.91
N ASN A 640 -7.68 13.88 18.70
CA ASN A 640 -6.35 13.33 18.44
C ASN A 640 -5.25 14.35 18.78
N LEU A 641 -5.38 15.60 18.28
CA LEU A 641 -4.43 16.68 18.55
C LEU A 641 -4.34 17.03 20.03
N ARG A 642 -5.48 17.11 20.72
CA ARG A 642 -5.52 17.39 22.16
C ARG A 642 -4.78 16.34 22.97
N ARG A 643 -4.94 15.05 22.66
CA ARG A 643 -4.19 13.98 23.33
C ARG A 643 -2.69 14.07 23.05
N ALA A 644 -2.30 14.44 21.83
CA ALA A 644 -0.89 14.65 21.48
C ALA A 644 -0.26 15.79 22.31
N TYR A 645 -0.94 16.93 22.45
CA TYR A 645 -0.47 18.04 23.27
C TYR A 645 -0.36 17.69 24.75
N VAL A 646 -1.34 16.96 25.29
CA VAL A 646 -1.30 16.48 26.69
C VAL A 646 -0.13 15.52 26.91
N ALA A 647 0.09 14.57 26.00
CA ALA A 647 1.24 13.67 26.05
C ALA A 647 2.57 14.45 26.00
N ALA A 648 2.69 15.43 25.11
CA ALA A 648 3.86 16.29 25.01
C ALA A 648 4.11 17.10 26.30
N ALA A 649 3.07 17.68 26.90
CA ALA A 649 3.18 18.42 28.15
C ALA A 649 3.64 17.52 29.30
N HIS A 650 3.19 16.25 29.33
CA HIS A 650 3.67 15.27 30.29
C HIS A 650 5.17 14.99 30.15
N VAL A 651 5.67 14.80 28.92
CA VAL A 651 7.11 14.64 28.64
C VAL A 651 7.91 15.82 29.18
N VAL A 652 7.43 17.04 28.93
CA VAL A 652 8.11 18.29 29.35
C VAL A 652 8.10 18.46 30.86
N ALA A 653 7.00 18.13 31.54
CA ALA A 653 6.88 18.21 32.99
C ALA A 653 7.88 17.28 33.70
N VAL A 654 7.95 16.01 33.25
CA VAL A 654 8.88 15.02 33.83
C VAL A 654 10.34 15.41 33.60
N ALA A 655 10.69 15.86 32.39
CA ALA A 655 12.04 16.32 32.09
C ALA A 655 12.47 17.52 32.98
N HIS A 656 11.54 18.43 33.28
CA HIS A 656 11.80 19.55 34.18
C HIS A 656 12.03 19.12 35.63
N ASP A 657 11.22 18.18 36.14
CA ASP A 657 11.36 17.68 37.52
C ASP A 657 12.67 16.89 37.72
N GLN A 658 13.17 16.22 36.67
CA GLN A 658 14.49 15.57 36.69
C GLN A 658 15.67 16.57 36.68
N LEU A 659 15.47 17.78 36.15
CA LEU A 659 16.47 18.86 36.11
C LEU A 659 16.44 19.77 37.36
N ALA A 660 15.39 19.71 38.17
CA ALA A 660 15.33 20.44 39.42
C ALA A 660 16.33 19.84 40.42
N PRO A 661 17.32 20.61 40.94
CA PRO A 661 18.23 20.06 41.94
C PRO A 661 17.42 19.62 43.16
N ILE A 662 17.66 18.40 43.63
CA ILE A 662 17.24 17.95 44.97
C ILE A 662 17.80 18.98 45.94
N ARG A 663 16.95 19.95 46.34
CA ARG A 663 17.29 20.87 47.41
C ARG A 663 17.37 20.00 48.66
N GLY A 664 18.59 19.83 49.16
CA GLY A 664 18.88 18.98 50.29
C GLY A 664 17.96 19.27 51.48
N SER A 665 17.53 18.19 52.12
CA SER A 665 17.23 18.15 53.54
C SER A 665 18.21 17.18 54.18
#